data_AF-A0AAN6YZE9-F1
#
_entry.id   AF-A0AAN6YZE9-F1
#
_cell.length_a   1.000
_cell.length_b   1.000
_cell.length_c   1.000
_cell.angle_alpha   90.00
_cell.angle_beta   90.00
_cell.angle_gamma   90.00
#
_symmetry.space_group_name_H-M   'P 1'
#
loop_
_entity.id
_entity.type
_entity.pdbx_description
1 polymer ?
#
loop_
_entity_poly.entity_id
_entity_poly.type
_entity_poly.pdbx_seq_one_letter_code
_entity_poly.pdbx_strand_id
1 'polypeptide(L)'
;MPVPRKCCILCGALIQCGWGFVTVYALISHDLRIPGLEARLSVRGFRFRLADVAHVSIPRGPHGGPTESEMGIDLMPSGITSHPIRPGETPDIRGFPFHPACWYVLTKRLSPGDREVQLLFDLCLSFRNNEIMLDWGHDYGGTVGYDYDSRVLGPGEEPRLSSLAVDSRDDGGPDPLHIPELRRAFERRTTDSISATDLPAPRQGYARPADRDAFQALPVEILQSTLIYLSTPDVAAVRIASPAFANVHLHDKFWRSRFFPGQEFESVFEAQPHLHDSSFKGQWKSTYFAVRELRRSPELLNRRRVWDLASSLLDLLFKAESASCDGSPVPFSLDDDDDDDDNSSLSSVDMGWKTASRANPISKRCFVPGKSSLYKRMMPIPDDATALFVSTVEIQGRQYISGIRIQHGTDASVSLGYHRPGNETPVVSREQGSLRIEGFNLAHDQRGIRGLSVISETRISSDWVGDFHGIPKRRLVLREHDVVKHLKGGFDALRLRSLSISNGRPSNTDAAGPKKFDHTTLWHPDFPGPHLTFLGAKRILNPHPGEDLPLSTMIFGGVKGEELQHVLGITVWVDERNDPIPTVLAIDISRVAGPSPHRFGYTDLALSTVSYSPIQKFEFPIDGPSGERIVKMESCYGDGGDWFAGFQVLTNYRRAAVLPPTIEKRWSLGKWRTKPLRFSRGAFVGFWGMWTYNRGFSDFGAICIDSSAEADSARRTESYDIGENREGSVIDATPSLASA
;
A
#
# COMPACT_ATOMS: atom_id res chain seq x y z
N MET A 1 -26.97 -22.70 -12.78
CA MET A 1 -26.15 -21.61 -12.23
C MET A 1 -24.69 -21.82 -12.66
N PRO A 2 -23.94 -20.75 -12.97
CA PRO A 2 -22.50 -20.83 -13.20
C PRO A 2 -21.75 -21.13 -11.89
N VAL A 3 -20.68 -21.93 -11.96
CA VAL A 3 -19.82 -22.24 -10.81
C VAL A 3 -19.01 -21.00 -10.46
N PRO A 4 -18.99 -20.54 -9.19
CA PRO A 4 -18.17 -19.39 -8.81
C PRO A 4 -16.70 -19.68 -9.11
N ARG A 5 -15.98 -18.72 -9.71
CA ARG A 5 -14.56 -18.93 -10.04
C ARG A 5 -13.70 -18.73 -8.80
N LYS A 6 -12.64 -19.52 -8.66
CA LYS A 6 -11.66 -19.44 -7.56
C LYS A 6 -10.27 -19.65 -8.14
N CYS A 7 -9.29 -18.85 -7.72
CA CYS A 7 -7.91 -18.96 -8.16
C CYS A 7 -7.03 -19.61 -7.10
N CYS A 8 -5.99 -20.30 -7.53
CA CYS A 8 -4.88 -20.68 -6.67
C CYS A 8 -4.18 -19.42 -6.18
N ILE A 9 -4.00 -19.31 -4.87
CA ILE A 9 -3.42 -18.11 -4.27
C ILE A 9 -1.94 -17.92 -4.58
N LEU A 10 -1.23 -18.97 -5.01
CA LEU A 10 0.19 -18.90 -5.36
C LEU A 10 0.43 -18.50 -6.83
N CYS A 11 -0.23 -19.17 -7.78
CA CYS A 11 0.05 -18.98 -9.21
C CYS A 11 -0.97 -18.09 -9.93
N GLY A 12 -2.07 -17.74 -9.27
CA GLY A 12 -3.14 -16.90 -9.82
C GLY A 12 -4.07 -17.60 -10.82
N ALA A 13 -3.82 -18.87 -11.18
CA ALA A 13 -4.65 -19.59 -12.14
C ALA A 13 -5.90 -20.22 -11.51
N LEU A 14 -6.91 -20.52 -12.35
CA LEU A 14 -8.20 -21.05 -11.91
C LEU A 14 -8.09 -22.46 -11.30
N ILE A 15 -8.91 -22.72 -10.28
CA ILE A 15 -9.17 -24.06 -9.75
C ILE A 15 -10.48 -24.55 -10.38
N GLN A 16 -10.36 -25.51 -11.29
CA GLN A 16 -11.47 -26.05 -12.06
C GLN A 16 -12.36 -27.00 -11.25
N CYS A 17 -13.60 -27.16 -11.70
CA CYS A 17 -14.52 -28.17 -11.19
C CYS A 17 -14.03 -29.58 -11.57
N GLY A 18 -14.08 -30.51 -10.62
CA GLY A 18 -13.59 -31.88 -10.79
C GLY A 18 -12.10 -32.07 -10.49
N TRP A 19 -11.36 -30.98 -10.23
CA TRP A 19 -9.94 -31.05 -9.89
C TRP A 19 -9.73 -30.95 -8.38
N GLY A 20 -8.66 -31.61 -7.91
CA GLY A 20 -8.25 -31.56 -6.51
C GLY A 20 -7.53 -30.26 -6.18
N PHE A 21 -7.64 -29.80 -4.94
CA PHE A 21 -6.90 -28.67 -4.38
C PHE A 21 -6.32 -29.01 -3.01
N VAL A 22 -5.40 -28.18 -2.54
CA VAL A 22 -4.97 -28.13 -1.13
C VAL A 22 -5.40 -26.77 -0.60
N THR A 23 -6.00 -26.68 0.58
CA THR A 23 -6.47 -25.42 1.14
C THR A 23 -5.91 -25.19 2.54
N VAL A 24 -5.52 -23.95 2.80
CA VAL A 24 -5.31 -23.47 4.17
C VAL A 24 -6.62 -22.84 4.62
N TYR A 25 -7.15 -23.27 5.76
CA TYR A 25 -8.48 -22.90 6.20
C TYR A 25 -8.52 -22.63 7.69
N ALA A 26 -9.54 -21.92 8.14
CA ALA A 26 -9.81 -21.77 9.56
C ALA A 26 -11.27 -22.13 9.85
N LEU A 27 -11.48 -22.71 11.03
CA LEU A 27 -12.80 -23.06 11.55
C LEU A 27 -13.46 -21.78 12.12
N ILE A 28 -14.65 -21.46 11.62
CA ILE A 28 -15.51 -20.41 12.15
C ILE A 28 -16.30 -21.03 13.31
N SER A 29 -15.76 -20.93 14.54
CA SER A 29 -16.57 -21.28 15.71
C SER A 29 -17.38 -20.05 16.15
N HIS A 30 -18.69 -20.18 16.30
CA HIS A 30 -19.57 -19.14 16.85
C HIS A 30 -19.36 -18.87 18.36
N ASP A 31 -18.47 -19.59 19.04
CA ASP A 31 -18.21 -19.40 20.47
C ASP A 31 -17.20 -18.26 20.67
N LEU A 32 -17.72 -17.10 21.09
CA LEU A 32 -16.99 -15.88 21.46
C LEU A 32 -15.96 -16.07 22.61
N ARG A 33 -15.75 -17.31 23.07
CA ARG A 33 -14.85 -17.68 24.18
C ARG A 33 -13.52 -18.28 23.74
N ILE A 34 -13.33 -18.58 22.44
CA ILE A 34 -12.02 -19.00 21.91
C ILE A 34 -11.49 -17.85 21.04
N PRO A 35 -10.63 -16.96 21.58
CA PRO A 35 -9.96 -15.96 20.77
C PRO A 35 -8.89 -16.66 19.91
N GLY A 36 -9.25 -17.02 18.68
CA GLY A 36 -8.31 -17.54 17.69
C GLY A 36 -8.98 -18.40 16.63
N LEU A 37 -9.07 -17.90 15.39
CA LEU A 37 -9.25 -18.75 14.21
C LEU A 37 -7.94 -19.52 14.00
N GLU A 38 -7.80 -20.68 14.65
CA GLU A 38 -6.67 -21.59 14.36
C GLU A 38 -6.76 -22.07 12.92
N ALA A 39 -5.80 -21.62 12.11
CA ALA A 39 -5.67 -22.07 10.74
C ALA A 39 -5.08 -23.48 10.70
N ARG A 40 -5.59 -24.28 9.76
CA ARG A 40 -5.21 -25.66 9.52
C ARG A 40 -5.01 -25.88 8.04
N LEU A 41 -4.15 -26.85 7.72
CA LEU A 41 -3.92 -27.29 6.35
C LEU A 41 -4.82 -28.50 6.05
N SER A 42 -5.50 -28.49 4.91
CA SER A 42 -6.20 -29.67 4.42
C SER A 42 -5.22 -30.61 3.73
N VAL A 43 -5.44 -31.92 3.81
CA VAL A 43 -4.65 -32.88 3.03
C VAL A 43 -4.98 -32.76 1.53
N ARG A 44 -6.27 -32.79 1.20
CA ARG A 44 -6.79 -32.62 -0.16
C ARG A 44 -8.25 -32.20 -0.09
N GLY A 45 -8.69 -31.40 -1.05
CA GLY A 45 -10.09 -31.08 -1.28
C GLY A 45 -10.48 -31.29 -2.73
N PHE A 46 -11.79 -31.32 -2.96
CA PHE A 46 -12.41 -31.50 -4.26
C PHE A 46 -13.44 -30.40 -4.50
N ARG A 47 -13.37 -29.83 -5.68
CA ARG A 47 -14.28 -28.79 -6.13
C ARG A 47 -15.40 -29.40 -6.95
N PHE A 48 -16.63 -29.25 -6.48
CA PHE A 48 -17.83 -29.64 -7.20
C PHE A 48 -18.60 -28.41 -7.69
N ARG A 49 -19.58 -28.65 -8.56
CA ARG A 49 -20.37 -27.58 -9.18
C ARG A 49 -21.14 -26.73 -8.14
N LEU A 50 -21.53 -27.34 -7.03
CA LEU A 50 -22.42 -26.76 -6.02
C LEU A 50 -21.80 -26.71 -4.61
N ALA A 51 -20.61 -27.26 -4.43
CA ALA A 51 -19.94 -27.31 -3.13
C ALA A 51 -18.44 -27.51 -3.32
N ASP A 52 -17.64 -26.93 -2.42
CA ASP A 52 -16.23 -27.28 -2.26
C ASP A 52 -16.12 -28.13 -0.97
N VAL A 53 -15.40 -29.26 -1.05
CA VAL A 53 -15.25 -30.20 0.06
C VAL A 53 -13.77 -30.39 0.35
N ALA A 54 -13.37 -30.39 1.61
CA ALA A 54 -12.00 -30.67 2.03
C ALA A 54 -11.97 -31.78 3.09
N HIS A 55 -10.93 -32.63 3.03
CA HIS A 55 -10.63 -33.54 4.12
C HIS A 55 -9.91 -32.77 5.23
N VAL A 56 -10.55 -32.74 6.41
CA VAL A 56 -10.11 -32.01 7.59
C VAL A 56 -9.75 -33.01 8.68
N SER A 57 -8.55 -32.89 9.24
CA SER A 57 -8.10 -33.68 10.39
C SER A 57 -8.57 -32.98 11.67
N ILE A 58 -9.59 -33.55 12.33
CA ILE A 58 -10.10 -33.00 13.60
C ILE A 58 -9.51 -33.81 14.77
N PRO A 59 -8.83 -33.16 15.73
CA PRO A 59 -8.43 -33.80 16.98
C PRO A 59 -9.69 -34.16 17.75
N ARG A 60 -9.87 -35.44 18.07
CA ARG A 60 -10.83 -35.81 19.11
C ARG A 60 -10.23 -35.46 20.47
N GLY A 61 -11.09 -35.29 21.47
CA GLY A 61 -10.70 -35.03 22.85
C GLY A 61 -9.71 -36.07 23.41
N PRO A 62 -9.26 -35.91 24.67
CA PRO A 62 -8.00 -36.44 25.23
C PRO A 62 -7.72 -37.95 25.12
N HIS A 63 -8.63 -38.77 24.61
CA HIS A 63 -8.49 -40.23 24.47
C HIS A 63 -8.83 -40.77 23.06
N GLY A 64 -8.97 -39.92 22.03
CA GLY A 64 -9.24 -40.35 20.66
C GLY A 64 -8.18 -39.87 19.67
N GLY A 65 -7.69 -40.75 18.80
CA GLY A 65 -6.86 -40.36 17.65
C GLY A 65 -7.60 -39.45 16.67
N PRO A 66 -6.88 -38.73 15.79
CA PRO A 66 -7.49 -37.87 14.78
C PRO A 66 -8.38 -38.69 13.84
N THR A 67 -9.60 -38.23 13.58
CA THR A 67 -10.48 -38.80 12.55
C THR A 67 -10.54 -37.84 11.37
N GLU A 68 -10.23 -38.33 10.16
CA GLU A 68 -10.45 -37.58 8.93
C GLU A 68 -11.96 -37.54 8.63
N SER A 69 -12.51 -36.34 8.46
CA SER A 69 -13.89 -36.13 8.03
C SER A 69 -13.89 -35.22 6.80
N GLU A 70 -14.70 -35.57 5.80
CA GLU A 70 -15.04 -34.67 4.71
C GLU A 70 -15.96 -33.57 5.25
N MET A 71 -15.57 -32.31 5.01
CA MET A 71 -16.35 -31.15 5.41
C MET A 71 -16.52 -30.20 4.24
N GLY A 72 -17.70 -29.59 4.16
CA GLY A 72 -17.92 -28.47 3.26
C GLY A 72 -17.01 -27.31 3.67
N ILE A 73 -16.45 -26.62 2.68
CA ILE A 73 -15.59 -25.46 2.89
C ILE A 73 -16.00 -24.34 1.96
N ASP A 74 -16.00 -23.10 2.45
CA ASP A 74 -16.18 -21.92 1.62
C ASP A 74 -14.81 -21.35 1.24
N LEU A 75 -14.42 -21.56 -0.02
CA LEU A 75 -13.15 -21.05 -0.54
C LEU A 75 -13.29 -19.58 -0.91
N MET A 76 -12.47 -18.70 -0.34
CA MET A 76 -12.51 -17.25 -0.57
C MET A 76 -13.96 -16.70 -0.51
N PRO A 77 -14.58 -16.68 0.68
CA PRO A 77 -15.98 -16.30 0.85
C PRO A 77 -16.25 -14.91 0.26
N SER A 78 -17.23 -14.81 -0.64
CA SER A 78 -17.94 -13.57 -0.89
C SER A 78 -18.82 -13.36 0.33
N GLY A 79 -18.67 -12.28 1.10
CA GLY A 79 -19.60 -11.98 2.22
C GLY A 79 -21.01 -11.59 1.75
N ILE A 80 -21.43 -12.07 0.57
CA ILE A 80 -22.80 -12.18 0.14
C ILE A 80 -23.08 -13.67 -0.09
N THR A 81 -23.51 -14.38 0.94
CA THR A 81 -24.45 -15.48 0.69
C THR A 81 -25.78 -14.82 0.32
N SER A 82 -26.04 -14.60 -0.97
CA SER A 82 -27.29 -14.01 -1.49
C SER A 82 -28.49 -14.95 -1.36
N HIS A 83 -28.38 -15.95 -0.49
CA HIS A 83 -29.45 -16.85 -0.13
C HIS A 83 -29.69 -16.70 1.37
N PRO A 84 -30.94 -16.56 1.82
CA PRO A 84 -31.26 -16.88 3.19
C PRO A 84 -30.85 -18.33 3.39
N ILE A 85 -29.71 -18.51 4.05
CA ILE A 85 -29.18 -19.79 4.47
C ILE A 85 -30.30 -20.46 5.26
N ARG A 86 -30.72 -21.66 4.82
CA ARG A 86 -31.62 -22.47 5.63
C ARG A 86 -30.89 -22.78 6.93
N PRO A 87 -31.47 -22.52 8.11
CA PRO A 87 -30.81 -22.83 9.37
C PRO A 87 -30.43 -24.33 9.40
N GLY A 88 -29.12 -24.63 9.37
CA GLY A 88 -28.57 -25.99 9.41
C GLY A 88 -27.57 -26.39 8.32
N GLU A 89 -27.29 -25.56 7.29
CA GLU A 89 -26.39 -25.90 6.16
C GLU A 89 -25.30 -24.85 5.86
N THR A 90 -24.62 -24.29 6.88
CA THR A 90 -23.36 -23.55 6.64
C THR A 90 -22.16 -24.48 6.76
N PRO A 91 -21.23 -24.49 5.79
CA PRO A 91 -19.88 -24.90 6.11
C PRO A 91 -19.26 -23.87 7.04
N ASP A 92 -19.01 -24.26 8.30
CA ASP A 92 -18.35 -23.46 9.34
C ASP A 92 -16.84 -23.25 9.04
N ILE A 93 -16.40 -23.30 7.78
CA ILE A 93 -14.99 -23.37 7.40
C ILE A 93 -14.71 -22.43 6.23
N ARG A 94 -13.78 -21.50 6.38
CA ARG A 94 -13.30 -20.58 5.33
C ARG A 94 -11.88 -20.92 4.94
N GLY A 95 -11.57 -20.94 3.65
CA GLY A 95 -10.23 -21.30 3.18
C GLY A 95 -9.70 -20.60 1.93
N PHE A 96 -8.38 -20.71 1.75
CA PHE A 96 -7.61 -20.20 0.63
C PHE A 96 -6.95 -21.36 -0.11
N PRO A 97 -7.29 -21.56 -1.39
CA PRO A 97 -6.90 -22.79 -2.08
C PRO A 97 -5.61 -22.64 -2.90
N PHE A 98 -4.93 -23.77 -3.06
CA PHE A 98 -3.74 -24.00 -3.88
C PHE A 98 -3.99 -25.14 -4.86
N HIS A 99 -3.39 -25.07 -6.05
CA HIS A 99 -3.21 -26.30 -6.84
C HIS A 99 -2.28 -27.25 -6.08
N PRO A 100 -2.51 -28.58 -6.13
CA PRO A 100 -1.63 -29.54 -5.46
C PRO A 100 -0.17 -29.43 -5.93
N ALA A 101 0.04 -29.18 -7.22
CA ALA A 101 1.35 -28.96 -7.80
C ALA A 101 2.05 -27.69 -7.26
N CYS A 102 1.30 -26.59 -7.15
CA CYS A 102 1.80 -25.33 -6.59
C CYS A 102 2.15 -25.47 -5.10
N TRP A 103 1.30 -26.15 -4.33
CA TRP A 103 1.58 -26.47 -2.93
C TRP A 103 2.83 -27.32 -2.78
N TYR A 104 3.01 -28.35 -3.61
CA TYR A 104 4.21 -29.19 -3.59
C TYR A 104 5.50 -28.40 -3.87
N VAL A 105 5.46 -27.45 -4.81
CA VAL A 105 6.61 -26.57 -5.07
C VAL A 105 6.92 -25.72 -3.84
N LEU A 106 5.91 -25.14 -3.20
CA LEU A 106 6.08 -24.35 -1.98
C LEU A 106 6.70 -25.20 -0.85
N THR A 107 6.27 -26.45 -0.67
CA THR A 107 6.78 -27.32 0.39
C THR A 107 8.20 -27.84 0.16
N LYS A 108 8.80 -27.60 -1.01
CA LYS A 108 10.25 -27.82 -1.19
C LYS A 108 11.12 -26.81 -0.47
N ARG A 109 10.52 -25.70 -0.05
CA ARG A 109 11.21 -24.61 0.65
C ARG A 109 10.65 -24.39 2.04
N LEU A 110 9.36 -24.68 2.22
CA LEU A 110 8.66 -24.56 3.48
C LEU A 110 8.35 -25.95 4.03
N SER A 111 8.71 -26.19 5.28
CA SER A 111 8.15 -27.30 6.06
C SER A 111 7.06 -26.72 6.96
N PRO A 112 5.80 -26.65 6.49
CA PRO A 112 4.76 -25.92 7.21
C PRO A 112 4.42 -26.64 8.52
N GLY A 113 4.67 -25.99 9.65
CA GLY A 113 4.07 -26.31 10.94
C GLY A 113 2.82 -25.45 11.18
N ASP A 114 2.20 -25.63 12.34
CA ASP A 114 0.94 -24.94 12.69
C ASP A 114 1.10 -23.40 12.68
N ARG A 115 2.27 -22.90 13.10
CA ARG A 115 2.57 -21.46 13.11
C ARG A 115 2.67 -20.89 11.69
N GLU A 116 3.37 -21.56 10.78
CA GLU A 116 3.52 -21.11 9.40
C GLU A 116 2.17 -21.15 8.67
N VAL A 117 1.34 -22.14 8.96
CA VAL A 117 -0.03 -22.24 8.43
C VAL A 117 -0.90 -21.08 8.91
N GLN A 118 -0.82 -20.70 10.19
CA GLN A 118 -1.51 -19.53 10.73
C GLN A 118 -1.03 -18.24 10.04
N LEU A 119 0.29 -18.02 9.98
CA LEU A 119 0.85 -16.82 9.34
C LEU A 119 0.46 -16.73 7.87
N LEU A 120 0.45 -17.86 7.16
CA LEU A 120 0.01 -17.91 5.76
C LEU A 120 -1.47 -17.53 5.62
N PHE A 121 -2.34 -17.98 6.52
CA PHE A 121 -3.74 -17.60 6.54
C PHE A 121 -3.93 -16.09 6.81
N ASP A 122 -3.22 -15.55 7.81
CA ASP A 122 -3.26 -14.13 8.18
C ASP A 122 -2.73 -13.24 7.03
N LEU A 123 -1.68 -13.69 6.34
CA LEU A 123 -1.20 -13.07 5.12
C LEU A 123 -2.27 -13.06 4.02
N CYS A 124 -2.97 -14.18 3.81
CA CYS A 124 -4.03 -14.23 2.81
C CYS A 124 -5.15 -13.23 3.08
N LEU A 125 -5.52 -13.04 4.35
CA LEU A 125 -6.50 -12.01 4.74
C LEU A 125 -5.98 -10.59 4.52
N SER A 126 -4.67 -10.36 4.73
CA SER A 126 -4.02 -9.06 4.61
C SER A 126 -3.98 -8.53 3.16
N PHE A 127 -3.92 -9.43 2.18
CA PHE A 127 -3.71 -9.11 0.76
C PHE A 127 -4.94 -9.38 -0.13
N ARG A 128 -6.15 -9.43 0.43
CA ARG A 128 -7.37 -9.58 -0.38
C ARG A 128 -7.55 -8.44 -1.37
N ASN A 129 -7.74 -8.79 -2.66
CA ASN A 129 -7.98 -7.84 -3.73
C ASN A 129 -9.45 -7.86 -4.18
N ASN A 130 -9.97 -9.03 -4.50
CA ASN A 130 -11.37 -9.25 -4.88
C ASN A 130 -11.82 -10.65 -4.42
N GLU A 131 -13.05 -11.04 -4.74
CA GLU A 131 -13.64 -12.34 -4.34
C GLU A 131 -12.93 -13.59 -4.89
N ILE A 132 -12.00 -13.41 -5.85
CA ILE A 132 -11.39 -14.52 -6.58
C ILE A 132 -9.87 -14.57 -6.48
N MET A 133 -9.22 -13.53 -5.93
CA MET A 133 -7.77 -13.37 -6.01
C MET A 133 -7.20 -12.47 -4.90
N LEU A 134 -5.96 -12.77 -4.53
CA LEU A 134 -5.15 -11.96 -3.64
C LEU A 134 -4.21 -11.07 -4.47
N ASP A 135 -3.91 -9.87 -3.98
CA ASP A 135 -2.87 -9.02 -4.56
C ASP A 135 -1.68 -8.97 -3.62
N TRP A 136 -0.77 -9.92 -3.82
CA TRP A 136 0.53 -9.97 -3.14
C TRP A 136 1.47 -8.82 -3.55
N GLY A 137 1.02 -7.93 -4.44
CA GLY A 137 1.76 -6.84 -5.06
C GLY A 137 2.62 -7.27 -6.26
N HIS A 138 2.23 -8.35 -6.93
CA HIS A 138 2.79 -8.78 -8.22
C HIS A 138 1.70 -9.32 -9.14
N ASP A 139 2.01 -9.43 -10.44
CA ASP A 139 1.12 -9.88 -11.52
C ASP A 139 1.09 -11.41 -11.71
N TYR A 140 1.55 -12.17 -10.71
CA TYR A 140 1.70 -13.63 -10.76
C TYR A 140 2.63 -14.11 -11.90
N GLY A 141 3.69 -13.34 -12.17
CA GLY A 141 4.65 -13.64 -13.24
C GLY A 141 4.03 -13.43 -14.62
N GLY A 142 3.30 -12.33 -14.78
CA GLY A 142 2.62 -11.92 -16.02
C GLY A 142 1.30 -12.65 -16.31
N THR A 143 0.80 -13.49 -15.40
CA THR A 143 -0.47 -14.22 -15.62
C THR A 143 -1.69 -13.32 -15.41
N VAL A 144 -1.54 -12.26 -14.62
CA VAL A 144 -2.62 -11.35 -14.24
C VAL A 144 -2.21 -9.91 -14.48
N GLY A 145 -2.83 -9.22 -15.42
CA GLY A 145 -2.62 -7.78 -15.56
C GLY A 145 -3.23 -6.98 -14.42
N TYR A 146 -2.69 -5.78 -14.17
CA TYR A 146 -3.38 -4.77 -13.39
C TYR A 146 -4.47 -4.11 -14.24
N ASP A 147 -5.60 -3.75 -13.65
CA ASP A 147 -6.68 -3.07 -14.36
C ASP A 147 -6.20 -1.75 -14.99
N TYR A 148 -5.24 -1.07 -14.35
CA TYR A 148 -4.73 0.23 -14.76
C TYR A 148 -3.24 0.40 -14.40
N ASP A 149 -2.55 1.24 -15.16
CA ASP A 149 -1.20 1.70 -14.86
C ASP A 149 -1.19 2.59 -13.61
N SER A 150 -0.19 2.45 -12.73
CA SER A 150 -0.09 3.25 -11.51
C SER A 150 -0.07 4.76 -11.76
N ARG A 151 0.42 5.17 -12.93
CA ARG A 151 0.52 6.58 -13.36
C ARG A 151 -0.82 7.20 -13.74
N VAL A 152 -1.90 6.41 -13.82
CA VAL A 152 -3.25 6.90 -14.14
C VAL A 152 -4.18 7.00 -12.93
N LEU A 153 -3.71 6.58 -11.76
CA LEU A 153 -4.51 6.50 -10.55
C LEU A 153 -4.67 7.84 -9.84
N GLY A 154 -5.77 7.99 -9.10
CA GLY A 154 -5.98 9.11 -8.21
C GLY A 154 -5.09 9.09 -6.97
N PRO A 155 -5.06 10.17 -6.17
CA PRO A 155 -4.13 10.29 -5.07
C PRO A 155 -4.36 9.22 -3.99
N GLY A 156 -3.28 8.50 -3.66
CA GLY A 156 -3.32 7.38 -2.72
C GLY A 156 -4.17 6.19 -3.18
N GLU A 157 -4.65 6.15 -4.42
CA GLU A 157 -5.21 4.94 -5.02
C GLU A 157 -4.08 4.00 -5.43
N GLU A 158 -4.35 2.70 -5.41
CA GLU A 158 -3.34 1.68 -5.71
C GLU A 158 -3.80 0.78 -6.86
N PRO A 159 -2.87 0.33 -7.74
CA PRO A 159 -3.21 -0.58 -8.82
C PRO A 159 -3.85 -1.83 -8.25
N ARG A 160 -4.81 -2.38 -9.00
CA ARG A 160 -5.54 -3.58 -8.63
C ARG A 160 -5.36 -4.63 -9.69
N LEU A 161 -5.20 -5.87 -9.26
CA LEU A 161 -5.16 -6.97 -10.19
C LEU A 161 -6.52 -7.18 -10.85
N SER A 162 -6.51 -7.31 -12.16
CA SER A 162 -7.71 -7.37 -12.98
C SER A 162 -8.46 -8.69 -12.82
N SER A 163 -9.77 -8.59 -12.57
CA SER A 163 -10.67 -9.76 -12.60
C SER A 163 -11.07 -10.16 -14.03
N LEU A 164 -11.03 -9.23 -14.99
CA LEU A 164 -11.41 -9.45 -16.40
C LEU A 164 -10.39 -10.32 -17.13
N ALA A 165 -9.12 -10.26 -16.73
CA ALA A 165 -8.04 -11.11 -17.26
C ALA A 165 -8.21 -12.61 -16.91
N VAL A 166 -9.26 -12.99 -16.19
CA VAL A 166 -9.56 -14.39 -15.84
C VAL A 166 -10.37 -15.09 -16.94
N ASP A 167 -11.10 -14.35 -17.78
CA ASP A 167 -11.98 -14.91 -18.83
C ASP A 167 -11.22 -15.55 -20.01
N SER A 168 -9.96 -15.17 -20.23
CA SER A 168 -9.14 -15.66 -21.35
C SER A 168 -8.10 -16.71 -20.93
N ARG A 169 -8.17 -17.22 -19.69
CA ARG A 169 -7.13 -18.11 -19.15
C ARG A 169 -7.31 -19.55 -19.58
N ASP A 170 -6.26 -20.06 -20.22
CA ASP A 170 -5.96 -21.47 -20.38
C ASP A 170 -5.63 -22.12 -19.02
N ASP A 171 -5.78 -23.44 -18.92
CA ASP A 171 -6.00 -24.26 -17.72
C ASP A 171 -4.87 -24.33 -16.66
N GLY A 172 -4.28 -23.20 -16.26
CA GLY A 172 -3.20 -23.15 -15.26
C GLY A 172 -1.81 -23.37 -15.82
N GLY A 173 -1.70 -23.35 -17.15
CA GLY A 173 -0.45 -23.65 -17.85
C GLY A 173 -0.03 -25.11 -17.68
N PRO A 174 1.11 -25.49 -18.26
CA PRO A 174 1.64 -26.85 -18.14
C PRO A 174 1.94 -27.19 -16.67
N ASP A 175 1.59 -28.40 -16.22
CA ASP A 175 1.81 -28.81 -14.83
C ASP A 175 3.30 -28.65 -14.44
N PRO A 176 3.63 -27.81 -13.45
CA PRO A 176 5.01 -27.58 -13.06
C PRO A 176 5.68 -28.85 -12.52
N LEU A 177 4.97 -29.92 -12.14
CA LEU A 177 5.59 -31.18 -11.68
C LEU A 177 5.84 -32.18 -12.80
N HIS A 178 5.11 -32.09 -13.90
CA HIS A 178 5.15 -33.09 -14.97
C HIS A 178 6.21 -32.72 -16.03
N ILE A 179 7.49 -33.01 -15.74
CA ILE A 179 8.62 -32.80 -16.67
C ILE A 179 9.40 -34.11 -16.89
N PRO A 180 8.90 -35.04 -17.72
CA PRO A 180 9.53 -36.35 -17.93
C PRO A 180 10.99 -36.27 -18.42
N GLU A 181 11.29 -35.30 -19.27
CA GLU A 181 12.62 -35.07 -19.84
C GLU A 181 13.64 -34.68 -18.76
N LEU A 182 13.19 -33.95 -17.74
CA LEU A 182 14.03 -33.57 -16.62
C LEU A 182 14.42 -34.79 -15.79
N ARG A 183 13.48 -35.69 -15.54
CA ARG A 183 13.77 -36.98 -14.87
C ARG A 183 14.79 -37.79 -15.68
N ARG A 184 14.61 -37.88 -17.00
CA ARG A 184 15.56 -38.57 -17.89
C ARG A 184 16.95 -37.93 -17.86
N ALA A 185 17.07 -36.62 -17.63
CA ALA A 185 18.36 -35.94 -17.53
C ALA A 185 19.17 -36.36 -16.30
N PHE A 186 18.50 -36.75 -15.21
CA PHE A 186 19.15 -37.29 -14.00
C PHE A 186 19.28 -38.82 -14.01
N GLU A 187 18.46 -39.53 -14.80
CA GLU A 187 18.57 -41.00 -14.96
C GLU A 187 19.62 -41.42 -16.01
N ARG A 188 19.88 -40.57 -17.02
CA ARG A 188 20.90 -40.84 -18.04
C ARG A 188 22.30 -40.77 -17.42
N ARG A 189 22.85 -41.94 -17.11
CA ARG A 189 24.27 -42.09 -16.76
C ARG A 189 25.12 -41.96 -18.02
N THR A 190 25.51 -40.74 -18.36
CA THR A 190 26.67 -40.53 -19.25
C THR A 190 27.91 -40.39 -18.39
N THR A 191 28.80 -41.36 -18.42
CA THR A 191 30.19 -41.07 -18.06
C THR A 191 30.68 -40.06 -19.08
N ASP A 192 30.85 -38.81 -18.66
CA ASP A 192 31.65 -37.83 -19.39
C ASP A 192 33.05 -38.44 -19.45
N SER A 193 33.34 -39.20 -20.51
CA SER A 193 34.70 -39.66 -20.76
C SER A 193 35.49 -38.37 -20.88
N ILE A 194 36.39 -38.12 -19.94
CA ILE A 194 37.35 -37.04 -20.05
C ILE A 194 38.20 -37.40 -21.25
N SER A 195 37.76 -37.00 -22.44
CA SER A 195 38.59 -37.05 -23.63
C SER A 195 39.69 -36.04 -23.34
N ALA A 196 40.94 -36.51 -23.36
CA ALA A 196 42.13 -35.69 -23.12
C ALA A 196 42.28 -34.50 -24.10
N THR A 197 41.32 -34.32 -25.01
CA THR A 197 41.14 -33.23 -25.97
C THR A 197 40.35 -32.03 -25.44
N ASP A 198 39.73 -32.09 -24.26
CA ASP A 198 38.94 -30.98 -23.67
C ASP A 198 39.78 -30.01 -22.80
N LEU A 199 41.11 -30.19 -22.75
CA LEU A 199 42.01 -29.14 -22.28
C LEU A 199 42.00 -28.02 -23.33
N PRO A 200 41.56 -26.79 -23.02
CA PRO A 200 41.87 -25.68 -23.90
C PRO A 200 43.39 -25.61 -23.94
N ALA A 201 43.99 -25.87 -25.10
CA ALA A 201 45.35 -25.40 -25.32
C ALA A 201 45.37 -23.93 -24.93
N PRO A 202 46.30 -23.47 -24.07
CA PRO A 202 46.37 -22.06 -23.73
C PRO A 202 46.43 -21.30 -25.05
N ARG A 203 45.45 -20.42 -25.30
CA ARG A 203 45.46 -19.58 -26.50
C ARG A 203 46.66 -18.66 -26.36
N GLN A 204 47.81 -19.12 -26.86
CA GLN A 204 48.97 -18.29 -27.15
C GLN A 204 48.55 -17.38 -28.31
N GLY A 205 47.95 -16.25 -27.98
CA GLY A 205 47.44 -15.30 -28.95
C GLY A 205 47.33 -13.93 -28.32
N TYR A 206 48.43 -13.18 -28.41
CA TYR A 206 48.55 -11.74 -28.15
C TYR A 206 48.30 -11.30 -26.71
N ALA A 207 49.24 -11.65 -25.83
CA ALA A 207 49.45 -10.87 -24.61
C ALA A 207 49.81 -9.43 -25.00
N ARG A 208 48.82 -8.52 -24.96
CA ARG A 208 49.14 -7.16 -24.53
C ARG A 208 49.69 -7.28 -23.11
N PRO A 209 50.73 -6.52 -22.74
CA PRO A 209 51.12 -6.41 -21.34
C PRO A 209 49.96 -5.72 -20.62
N ALA A 210 48.98 -6.50 -20.18
CA ALA A 210 47.98 -6.06 -19.23
C ALA A 210 48.75 -5.83 -17.95
N ASP A 211 48.87 -4.55 -17.61
CA ASP A 211 49.31 -4.09 -16.32
C ASP A 211 48.65 -4.97 -15.24
N ARG A 212 49.49 -5.77 -14.58
CA ARG A 212 49.23 -6.74 -13.52
C ARG A 212 47.75 -7.01 -13.22
N ASP A 213 47.16 -8.02 -13.87
CA ASP A 213 45.91 -8.63 -13.38
C ASP A 213 46.15 -9.11 -11.94
N ALA A 214 45.59 -8.38 -10.97
CA ALA A 214 45.81 -8.62 -9.55
C ALA A 214 45.36 -10.03 -9.12
N PHE A 215 44.45 -10.66 -9.87
CA PHE A 215 43.98 -12.01 -9.60
C PHE A 215 45.01 -13.09 -9.97
N GLN A 216 46.03 -12.78 -10.77
CA GLN A 216 47.14 -13.72 -11.04
C GLN A 216 47.97 -14.02 -9.79
N ALA A 217 47.94 -13.16 -8.78
CA ALA A 217 48.61 -13.39 -7.50
C ALA A 217 47.86 -14.38 -6.60
N LEU A 218 46.61 -14.71 -6.93
CA LEU A 218 45.79 -15.63 -6.12
C LEU A 218 46.04 -17.09 -6.53
N PRO A 219 46.02 -18.03 -5.56
CA PRO A 219 46.03 -19.46 -5.87
C PRO A 219 44.84 -19.87 -6.74
N VAL A 220 45.03 -20.85 -7.62
CA VAL A 220 43.99 -21.33 -8.54
C VAL A 220 42.76 -21.85 -7.81
N GLU A 221 42.93 -22.42 -6.61
CA GLU A 221 41.88 -22.92 -5.75
C GLU A 221 40.93 -21.81 -5.30
N ILE A 222 41.46 -20.60 -5.06
CA ILE A 222 40.67 -19.42 -4.71
C ILE A 222 39.87 -18.96 -5.92
N LEU A 223 40.51 -18.87 -7.09
CA LEU A 223 39.82 -18.50 -8.33
C LEU A 223 38.70 -19.50 -8.67
N GLN A 224 38.95 -20.81 -8.51
CA GLN A 224 37.94 -21.85 -8.69
C GLN A 224 36.80 -21.72 -7.69
N SER A 225 37.11 -21.45 -6.42
CA SER A 225 36.10 -21.25 -5.38
C SER A 225 35.24 -20.02 -5.68
N THR A 226 35.84 -18.91 -6.11
CA THR A 226 35.09 -17.72 -6.54
C THR A 226 34.12 -18.05 -7.67
N LEU A 227 34.57 -18.78 -8.71
CA LEU A 227 33.69 -19.18 -9.82
C LEU A 227 32.52 -20.06 -9.38
N ILE A 228 32.67 -20.87 -8.34
CA ILE A 228 31.60 -21.71 -7.79
C ILE A 228 30.47 -20.87 -7.15
N TYR A 229 30.80 -19.73 -6.53
CA TYR A 229 29.82 -18.88 -5.85
C TYR A 229 29.20 -17.81 -6.77
N LEU A 230 29.89 -17.42 -7.84
CA LEU A 230 29.39 -16.43 -8.79
C LEU A 230 28.19 -16.94 -9.59
N SER A 231 27.31 -16.03 -10.01
CA SER A 231 26.22 -16.35 -10.94
C SER A 231 26.80 -16.72 -12.33
N THR A 232 26.06 -17.46 -13.15
CA THR A 232 26.52 -17.83 -14.51
C THR A 232 26.83 -16.59 -15.38
N PRO A 233 26.02 -15.51 -15.35
CA PRO A 233 26.38 -14.24 -16.00
C PRO A 233 27.68 -13.62 -15.47
N ASP A 234 27.89 -13.59 -14.15
CA ASP A 234 29.11 -13.00 -13.56
C ASP A 234 30.35 -13.81 -13.89
N VAL A 235 30.21 -15.15 -13.97
CA VAL A 235 31.26 -16.04 -14.44
C VAL A 235 31.65 -15.71 -15.89
N ALA A 236 30.67 -15.47 -16.76
CA ALA A 236 30.96 -15.04 -18.13
C ALA A 236 31.65 -13.67 -18.15
N ALA A 237 31.15 -12.71 -17.38
CA ALA A 237 31.70 -11.36 -17.31
C ALA A 237 33.14 -11.34 -16.78
N VAL A 238 33.41 -12.02 -15.66
CA VAL A 238 34.74 -12.04 -15.04
C VAL A 238 35.78 -12.76 -15.92
N ARG A 239 35.37 -13.81 -16.64
CA ARG A 239 36.25 -14.53 -17.58
C ARG A 239 36.55 -13.72 -18.85
N ILE A 240 35.70 -12.77 -19.21
CA ILE A 240 35.98 -11.80 -20.29
C ILE A 240 36.90 -10.69 -19.76
N ALA A 241 36.68 -10.23 -18.53
CA ALA A 241 37.39 -9.10 -17.93
C ALA A 241 38.80 -9.44 -17.41
N SER A 242 39.04 -10.68 -16.93
CA SER A 242 40.30 -11.09 -16.30
C SER A 242 40.92 -12.32 -17.00
N PRO A 243 42.14 -12.19 -17.54
CA PRO A 243 42.91 -13.32 -18.05
C PRO A 243 43.17 -14.42 -17.00
N ALA A 244 43.32 -14.07 -15.71
CA ALA A 244 43.47 -15.07 -14.66
C ALA A 244 42.26 -16.01 -14.60
N PHE A 245 41.04 -15.46 -14.55
CA PHE A 245 39.80 -16.25 -14.55
C PHE A 245 39.52 -16.95 -15.88
N ALA A 246 39.88 -16.34 -17.02
CA ALA A 246 39.70 -16.92 -18.35
C ALA A 246 40.39 -18.29 -18.51
N ASN A 247 41.54 -18.47 -17.85
CA ASN A 247 42.35 -19.68 -17.93
C ASN A 247 41.97 -20.76 -16.91
N VAL A 248 41.09 -20.49 -15.95
CA VAL A 248 40.65 -21.47 -14.95
C VAL A 248 39.72 -22.50 -15.60
N HIS A 249 39.98 -23.80 -15.37
CA HIS A 249 39.12 -24.89 -15.80
C HIS A 249 37.85 -25.01 -14.93
N LEU A 250 36.69 -25.21 -15.56
CA LEU A 250 35.40 -25.37 -14.89
C LEU A 250 35.16 -26.84 -14.53
N HIS A 251 35.56 -27.22 -13.32
CA HIS A 251 35.40 -28.58 -12.79
C HIS A 251 33.94 -28.99 -12.57
N ASP A 252 33.71 -30.29 -12.38
CA ASP A 252 32.41 -30.88 -12.02
C ASP A 252 31.73 -30.17 -10.82
N LYS A 253 32.49 -29.73 -9.82
CA LYS A 253 32.00 -28.94 -8.68
C LYS A 253 31.35 -27.61 -9.11
N PHE A 254 31.87 -26.96 -10.15
CA PHE A 254 31.27 -25.75 -10.70
C PHE A 254 29.90 -26.04 -11.32
N TRP A 255 29.79 -27.07 -12.17
CA TRP A 255 28.52 -27.43 -12.80
C TRP A 255 27.47 -27.87 -11.78
N ARG A 256 27.90 -28.64 -10.78
CA ARG A 256 27.09 -29.00 -9.62
C ARG A 256 26.56 -27.77 -8.88
N SER A 257 27.38 -26.75 -8.70
CA SER A 257 26.99 -25.54 -7.97
C SER A 257 25.80 -24.81 -8.58
N ARG A 258 25.54 -24.98 -9.89
CA ARG A 258 24.42 -24.35 -10.57
C ARG A 258 23.04 -24.84 -10.08
N PHE A 259 23.02 -25.97 -9.38
CA PHE A 259 21.82 -26.57 -8.78
C PHE A 259 21.71 -26.32 -7.27
N PHE A 260 22.62 -25.53 -6.67
CA PHE A 260 22.52 -25.16 -5.26
C PHE A 260 21.39 -24.14 -5.02
N PRO A 261 20.90 -24.02 -3.77
CA PRO A 261 20.01 -22.94 -3.39
C PRO A 261 20.55 -21.57 -3.81
N GLY A 262 19.68 -20.70 -4.33
CA GLY A 262 20.01 -19.39 -4.88
C GLY A 262 20.76 -19.37 -6.21
N GLN A 263 20.95 -20.51 -6.89
CA GLN A 263 21.69 -20.60 -8.16
C GLN A 263 20.76 -20.85 -9.37
N GLU A 264 21.35 -20.91 -10.58
CA GLU A 264 20.65 -20.89 -11.87
C GLU A 264 19.47 -21.89 -11.98
N PHE A 265 19.61 -23.09 -11.43
CA PHE A 265 18.64 -24.18 -11.51
C PHE A 265 18.07 -24.56 -10.14
N GLU A 266 17.98 -23.62 -9.20
CA GLU A 266 17.39 -23.87 -7.89
C GLU A 266 15.98 -24.51 -7.95
N SER A 267 15.17 -24.13 -8.94
CA SER A 267 13.83 -24.70 -9.14
C SER A 267 13.83 -26.18 -9.57
N VAL A 268 14.98 -26.77 -9.88
CA VAL A 268 15.17 -28.18 -10.24
C VAL A 268 15.50 -28.98 -8.99
N PHE A 269 14.50 -29.17 -8.13
CA PHE A 269 14.67 -29.88 -6.87
C PHE A 269 14.95 -31.38 -7.04
N GLU A 270 14.77 -31.95 -8.24
CA GLU A 270 15.22 -33.30 -8.57
C GLU A 270 16.74 -33.47 -8.47
N ALA A 271 17.51 -32.38 -8.55
CA ALA A 271 18.95 -32.43 -8.34
C ALA A 271 19.34 -32.73 -6.89
N GLN A 272 18.48 -32.38 -5.91
CA GLN A 272 18.80 -32.40 -4.48
C GLN A 272 19.29 -33.78 -3.98
N PRO A 273 18.62 -34.91 -4.28
CA PRO A 273 19.10 -36.23 -3.86
C PRO A 273 20.48 -36.58 -4.45
N HIS A 274 20.78 -36.08 -5.64
CA HIS A 274 22.03 -36.36 -6.36
C HIS A 274 23.18 -35.46 -5.91
N LEU A 275 22.92 -34.33 -5.26
CA LEU A 275 23.97 -33.46 -4.74
C LEU A 275 24.91 -34.28 -3.86
N HIS A 276 24.45 -35.01 -2.85
CA HIS A 276 25.37 -35.74 -1.97
C HIS A 276 25.77 -37.13 -2.47
N ASP A 277 25.27 -37.55 -3.63
CA ASP A 277 25.53 -38.88 -4.18
C ASP A 277 26.90 -38.96 -4.88
N SER A 278 27.79 -39.76 -4.29
CA SER A 278 29.10 -40.07 -4.86
C SER A 278 29.02 -40.73 -6.25
N SER A 279 27.91 -41.39 -6.58
CA SER A 279 27.68 -42.05 -7.87
C SER A 279 27.44 -41.07 -9.03
N PHE A 280 27.09 -39.82 -8.71
CA PHE A 280 26.82 -38.75 -9.68
C PHE A 280 28.06 -37.87 -9.97
N LYS A 281 29.20 -38.18 -9.34
CA LYS A 281 30.45 -37.43 -9.52
C LYS A 281 30.93 -37.53 -10.98
N GLY A 282 31.23 -36.38 -11.60
CA GLY A 282 31.69 -36.30 -12.98
C GLY A 282 30.58 -36.24 -14.04
N GLN A 283 29.30 -36.16 -13.64
CA GLN A 283 28.16 -36.11 -14.56
C GLN A 283 27.48 -34.73 -14.58
N TRP A 284 27.89 -33.79 -13.72
CA TRP A 284 27.19 -32.53 -13.56
C TRP A 284 27.28 -31.62 -14.79
N LYS A 285 28.35 -31.74 -15.58
CA LYS A 285 28.51 -30.99 -16.84
C LYS A 285 27.48 -31.45 -17.88
N SER A 286 27.37 -32.75 -18.16
CA SER A 286 26.34 -33.26 -19.07
C SER A 286 24.92 -33.02 -18.56
N THR A 287 24.65 -33.19 -17.27
CA THR A 287 23.35 -32.84 -16.66
C THR A 287 23.04 -31.36 -16.81
N TYR A 288 24.00 -30.46 -16.57
CA TYR A 288 23.81 -29.02 -16.76
C TYR A 288 23.34 -28.72 -18.19
N PHE A 289 24.02 -29.25 -19.21
CA PHE A 289 23.61 -29.01 -20.60
C PHE A 289 22.24 -29.62 -20.90
N ALA A 290 21.96 -30.83 -20.42
CA ALA A 290 20.64 -31.46 -20.61
C ALA A 290 19.51 -30.60 -20.02
N VAL A 291 19.67 -30.12 -18.78
CA VAL A 291 18.69 -29.23 -18.12
C VAL A 291 18.61 -27.87 -18.82
N ARG A 292 19.74 -27.33 -19.29
CA ARG A 292 19.79 -26.06 -20.01
C ARG A 292 19.00 -26.12 -21.32
N GLU A 293 19.05 -27.23 -22.05
CA GLU A 293 18.23 -27.40 -23.26
C GLU A 293 16.72 -27.42 -22.94
N LEU A 294 16.35 -27.92 -21.75
CA LEU A 294 14.96 -27.90 -21.26
C LEU A 294 14.51 -26.54 -20.74
N ARG A 295 15.41 -25.56 -20.55
CA ARG A 295 15.09 -24.25 -19.97
C ARG A 295 13.99 -23.49 -20.73
N ARG A 296 13.79 -23.81 -22.01
CA ARG A 296 12.77 -23.21 -22.87
C ARG A 296 11.48 -24.03 -22.94
N SER A 297 11.41 -25.18 -22.28
CA SER A 297 10.19 -25.98 -22.23
C SER A 297 9.11 -25.22 -21.44
N PRO A 298 7.84 -25.24 -21.89
CA PRO A 298 6.74 -24.59 -21.20
C PRO A 298 6.60 -25.00 -19.73
N GLU A 299 6.84 -26.28 -19.41
CA GLU A 299 6.72 -26.85 -18.07
C GLU A 299 7.82 -26.33 -17.14
N LEU A 300 9.08 -26.27 -17.62
CA LEU A 300 10.19 -25.79 -16.80
C LEU A 300 10.13 -24.27 -16.62
N LEU A 301 9.66 -23.54 -17.63
CA LEU A 301 9.35 -22.12 -17.52
C LEU A 301 8.24 -21.87 -16.48
N ASN A 302 7.16 -22.65 -16.50
CA ASN A 302 6.10 -22.54 -15.52
C ASN A 302 6.59 -22.91 -14.12
N ARG A 303 7.39 -23.98 -13.98
CA ARG A 303 8.01 -24.36 -12.69
C ARG A 303 8.86 -23.23 -12.14
N ARG A 304 9.72 -22.61 -12.96
CA ARG A 304 10.54 -21.47 -12.54
C ARG A 304 9.67 -20.30 -12.09
N ARG A 305 8.62 -19.96 -12.85
CA ARG A 305 7.66 -18.92 -12.48
C ARG A 305 7.02 -19.21 -11.12
N VAL A 306 6.48 -20.41 -10.91
CA VAL A 306 5.86 -20.78 -9.62
C VAL A 306 6.88 -20.81 -8.48
N TRP A 307 8.13 -21.21 -8.76
CA TRP A 307 9.23 -21.14 -7.78
C TRP A 307 9.50 -19.70 -7.34
N ASP A 308 9.58 -18.76 -8.29
CA ASP A 308 9.82 -17.33 -8.01
C ASP A 308 8.65 -16.70 -7.22
N LEU A 309 7.41 -17.10 -7.53
CA LEU A 309 6.22 -16.71 -6.75
C LEU A 309 6.25 -17.29 -5.34
N ALA A 310 6.68 -18.55 -5.19
CA ALA A 310 6.86 -19.16 -3.88
C ALA A 310 7.95 -18.44 -3.08
N SER A 311 9.06 -18.05 -3.70
CA SER A 311 10.08 -17.18 -3.08
C SER A 311 9.46 -15.92 -2.51
N SER A 312 8.68 -15.22 -3.33
CA SER A 312 8.09 -13.94 -2.98
C SER A 312 7.12 -14.06 -1.79
N LEU A 313 6.32 -15.13 -1.76
CA LEU A 313 5.43 -15.42 -0.63
C LEU A 313 6.21 -15.79 0.64
N LEU A 314 7.30 -16.56 0.51
CA LEU A 314 8.15 -16.92 1.65
C LEU A 314 8.86 -15.70 2.24
N ASP A 315 9.31 -14.75 1.41
CA ASP A 315 9.89 -13.50 1.89
C ASP A 315 8.89 -12.70 2.75
N LEU A 316 7.60 -12.69 2.38
CA LEU A 316 6.53 -12.11 3.20
C LEU A 316 6.30 -12.90 4.49
N LEU A 317 6.36 -14.23 4.43
CA LEU A 317 6.20 -15.10 5.60
C LEU A 317 7.35 -14.91 6.60
N PHE A 318 8.60 -14.87 6.15
CA PHE A 318 9.76 -14.59 7.01
C PHE A 318 9.69 -13.20 7.62
N LYS A 319 9.20 -12.20 6.87
CA LYS A 319 8.90 -10.87 7.43
C LYS A 319 7.82 -10.96 8.51
N ALA A 320 6.73 -11.72 8.31
CA ALA A 320 5.69 -11.86 9.33
C ALA A 320 6.21 -12.62 10.57
N GLU A 321 7.03 -13.64 10.38
CA GLU A 321 7.55 -14.48 11.47
C GLU A 321 8.55 -13.76 12.38
N SER A 322 9.35 -12.85 11.79
CA SER A 322 10.44 -12.14 12.48
C SER A 322 9.98 -11.09 13.49
N ALA A 323 8.67 -10.81 13.61
CA ALA A 323 8.14 -9.83 14.54
C ALA A 323 6.83 -10.27 15.18
N SER A 324 6.69 -10.07 16.50
CA SER A 324 5.42 -10.18 17.20
C SER A 324 4.62 -8.87 17.07
N CYS A 325 3.29 -8.98 17.09
CA CYS A 325 2.41 -7.81 17.15
C CYS A 325 2.21 -7.42 18.64
N ASP A 326 3.03 -6.49 19.11
CA ASP A 326 3.09 -6.07 20.51
C ASP A 326 1.91 -5.16 20.91
N GLY A 327 1.69 -5.05 22.23
CA GLY A 327 0.61 -4.30 22.85
C GLY A 327 -0.52 -5.18 23.38
N SER A 328 -1.35 -4.61 24.24
CA SER A 328 -2.48 -5.33 24.84
C SER A 328 -3.55 -5.60 23.78
N PRO A 329 -4.03 -6.84 23.63
CA PRO A 329 -5.11 -7.15 22.70
C PRO A 329 -6.38 -6.42 23.13
N VAL A 330 -7.07 -5.81 22.16
CA VAL A 330 -8.41 -5.25 22.35
C VAL A 330 -9.40 -6.25 21.75
N PRO A 331 -10.44 -6.71 22.47
CA PRO A 331 -11.47 -7.56 21.89
C PRO A 331 -12.18 -6.84 20.73
N PHE A 332 -12.29 -7.49 19.58
CA PHE A 332 -13.09 -7.02 18.46
C PHE A 332 -13.45 -8.21 17.55
N SER A 333 -14.64 -8.18 16.94
CA SER A 333 -14.99 -9.17 15.92
C SER A 333 -14.37 -8.79 14.58
N LEU A 334 -13.93 -9.79 13.80
CA LEU A 334 -13.53 -9.60 12.41
C LEU A 334 -14.73 -9.22 11.52
N ASP A 335 -15.95 -9.54 11.97
CA ASP A 335 -17.21 -9.28 11.28
C ASP A 335 -17.93 -7.99 11.76
N ASP A 336 -17.40 -7.28 12.76
CA ASP A 336 -17.97 -5.99 13.22
C ASP A 336 -17.54 -4.86 12.28
N ASP A 337 -18.33 -4.64 11.23
CA ASP A 337 -18.32 -3.44 10.41
C ASP A 337 -19.11 -2.33 11.11
N ASP A 338 -18.50 -1.57 12.03
CA ASP A 338 -19.08 -0.31 12.49
C ASP A 338 -18.11 0.85 12.26
N ASP A 339 -18.43 1.62 11.21
CA ASP A 339 -17.93 2.98 10.95
C ASP A 339 -18.63 4.03 11.85
N ASP A 340 -19.55 3.62 12.72
CA ASP A 340 -20.28 4.51 13.63
C ASP A 340 -19.91 4.23 15.09
N ASP A 341 -19.29 5.23 15.71
CA ASP A 341 -19.40 5.67 17.11
C ASP A 341 -19.80 4.66 18.20
N ASP A 342 -18.95 4.64 19.24
CA ASP A 342 -19.29 4.57 20.66
C ASP A 342 -20.03 3.35 21.26
N ASN A 343 -20.49 2.33 20.51
CA ASN A 343 -21.41 1.37 21.14
C ASN A 343 -21.20 -0.14 20.90
N SER A 344 -20.02 -0.60 20.46
CA SER A 344 -19.68 -2.02 20.56
C SER A 344 -19.42 -2.40 22.03
N SER A 345 -20.52 -2.59 22.74
CA SER A 345 -20.66 -2.96 24.14
C SER A 345 -20.14 -4.37 24.36
N LEU A 346 -18.82 -4.56 24.40
CA LEU A 346 -18.16 -5.74 24.98
C LEU A 346 -16.70 -5.36 25.32
N SER A 347 -16.52 -4.68 26.45
CA SER A 347 -15.30 -4.68 27.31
C SER A 347 -14.23 -3.57 27.26
N SER A 348 -14.50 -2.34 26.79
CA SER A 348 -13.61 -1.20 27.12
C SER A 348 -14.39 -0.01 27.65
N VAL A 349 -13.92 0.57 28.75
CA VAL A 349 -14.27 1.92 29.22
C VAL A 349 -14.34 2.86 28.01
N ASP A 350 -15.38 3.69 27.89
CA ASP A 350 -15.41 4.73 26.86
C ASP A 350 -14.23 5.68 27.11
N MET A 351 -13.27 5.65 26.20
CA MET A 351 -12.03 6.43 26.24
C MET A 351 -12.06 7.57 25.20
N GLY A 352 -13.19 7.84 24.53
CA GLY A 352 -13.30 8.91 23.54
C GLY A 352 -12.28 8.82 22.41
N TRP A 353 -12.15 7.65 21.79
CA TRP A 353 -11.12 7.38 20.76
C TRP A 353 -11.33 8.23 19.50
N LYS A 354 -10.28 8.93 19.06
CA LYS A 354 -10.22 9.49 17.70
C LYS A 354 -9.42 8.57 16.80
N THR A 355 -9.99 8.15 15.67
CA THR A 355 -9.37 7.15 14.77
C THR A 355 -9.07 7.72 13.40
N ALA A 356 -7.88 7.42 12.89
CA ALA A 356 -7.51 7.58 11.50
C ALA A 356 -7.42 6.21 10.82
N SER A 357 -8.33 5.95 9.88
CA SER A 357 -8.37 4.74 9.04
C SER A 357 -8.78 5.11 7.61
N ARG A 358 -8.46 4.27 6.63
CA ARG A 358 -8.93 4.47 5.24
C ARG A 358 -9.57 3.20 4.74
N ALA A 359 -10.83 3.30 4.31
CA ALA A 359 -11.56 2.16 3.74
C ALA A 359 -11.08 1.82 2.33
N ASN A 360 -11.03 0.53 2.00
CA ASN A 360 -10.80 0.07 0.63
C ASN A 360 -12.13 0.14 -0.18
N PRO A 361 -12.23 0.91 -1.29
CA PRO A 361 -13.46 1.12 -2.04
C PRO A 361 -14.17 -0.13 -2.59
N ILE A 362 -13.49 -1.28 -2.68
CA ILE A 362 -14.07 -2.53 -3.21
C ILE A 362 -15.09 -3.15 -2.25
N SER A 363 -15.10 -2.74 -0.97
CA SER A 363 -15.92 -3.35 0.09
C SER A 363 -17.44 -3.21 -0.08
N LYS A 364 -17.94 -2.55 -1.13
CA LYS A 364 -19.38 -2.32 -1.34
C LYS A 364 -20.04 -3.28 -2.32
N ARG A 365 -19.30 -3.79 -3.32
CA ARG A 365 -19.85 -4.78 -4.29
C ARG A 365 -19.52 -6.20 -3.89
N CYS A 366 -18.44 -6.36 -3.15
CA CYS A 366 -18.14 -7.54 -2.37
C CYS A 366 -18.40 -7.09 -0.93
N PHE A 367 -19.56 -7.39 -0.35
CA PHE A 367 -19.67 -7.33 1.11
C PHE A 367 -18.60 -8.30 1.59
N VAL A 368 -17.49 -7.79 2.10
CA VAL A 368 -16.46 -8.58 2.74
C VAL A 368 -16.13 -7.76 3.97
N PRO A 369 -16.38 -8.29 5.18
CA PRO A 369 -15.87 -7.71 6.42
C PRO A 369 -14.36 -7.59 6.25
N GLY A 370 -13.88 -6.36 6.09
CA GLY A 370 -12.63 -6.15 5.38
C GLY A 370 -12.10 -4.71 5.39
N LYS A 371 -12.75 -3.82 6.15
CA LYS A 371 -12.09 -2.62 6.69
C LYS A 371 -11.23 -2.94 7.93
N SER A 372 -11.38 -4.16 8.46
CA SER A 372 -10.94 -4.57 9.77
C SER A 372 -9.49 -5.04 9.76
N SER A 373 -8.66 -4.37 10.55
CA SER A 373 -7.38 -4.90 11.00
C SER A 373 -7.53 -6.33 11.54
N LEU A 374 -6.57 -7.22 11.27
CA LEU A 374 -6.52 -8.57 11.85
C LEU A 374 -6.28 -8.56 13.35
N TYR A 375 -5.57 -7.53 13.84
CA TYR A 375 -5.35 -7.32 15.25
C TYR A 375 -5.61 -5.87 15.61
N LYS A 376 -6.31 -5.64 16.72
CA LYS A 376 -6.36 -4.34 17.39
C LYS A 376 -5.53 -4.45 18.66
N ARG A 377 -4.49 -3.64 18.75
CA ARG A 377 -3.59 -3.57 19.90
C ARG A 377 -3.68 -2.20 20.52
N MET A 378 -3.49 -2.11 21.82
CA MET A 378 -3.42 -0.83 22.53
C MET A 378 -2.22 -0.77 23.45
N MET A 379 -1.72 0.44 23.67
CA MET A 379 -0.71 0.70 24.70
C MET A 379 -0.94 2.08 25.35
N PRO A 380 -0.67 2.22 26.66
CA PRO A 380 -0.54 3.53 27.29
C PRO A 380 0.77 4.21 26.88
N ILE A 381 0.78 5.54 26.87
CA ILE A 381 1.99 6.35 26.76
C ILE A 381 2.49 6.65 28.18
N PRO A 382 3.71 6.22 28.56
CA PRO A 382 4.27 6.51 29.88
C PRO A 382 4.41 8.01 30.13
N ASP A 383 4.15 8.46 31.35
CA ASP A 383 4.28 9.88 31.73
C ASP A 383 5.72 10.37 31.72
N ASP A 384 6.70 9.47 31.79
CA ASP A 384 8.14 9.70 31.75
C ASP A 384 8.76 9.31 30.39
N ALA A 385 7.97 9.29 29.32
CA ALA A 385 8.44 9.03 27.97
C ALA A 385 9.56 9.99 27.55
N THR A 386 10.66 9.48 27.01
CA THR A 386 11.84 10.27 26.61
C THR A 386 12.07 10.26 25.10
N ALA A 387 11.69 9.18 24.41
CA ALA A 387 11.84 9.07 22.97
C ALA A 387 10.74 8.22 22.33
N LEU A 388 10.43 8.53 21.07
CA LEU A 388 9.52 7.75 20.23
C LEU A 388 10.26 7.27 18.98
N PHE A 389 10.08 6.00 18.69
CA PHE A 389 10.65 5.31 17.56
C PHE A 389 9.56 4.67 16.71
N VAL A 390 9.81 4.56 15.41
CA VAL A 390 8.90 3.97 14.44
C VAL A 390 9.59 2.85 13.68
N SER A 391 8.97 1.68 13.66
CA SER A 391 9.41 0.53 12.87
C SER A 391 8.73 0.53 11.50
N THR A 392 9.47 0.15 10.47
CA THR A 392 8.95 0.05 9.09
C THR A 392 9.14 -1.34 8.49
N VAL A 393 8.28 -1.67 7.52
CA VAL A 393 8.37 -2.88 6.72
C VAL A 393 8.25 -2.54 5.25
N GLU A 394 9.12 -3.13 4.44
CA GLU A 394 9.04 -3.02 2.98
C GLU A 394 8.19 -4.16 2.40
N ILE A 395 7.14 -3.81 1.69
CA ILE A 395 6.25 -4.73 0.99
C ILE A 395 6.22 -4.31 -0.48
N GLN A 396 6.87 -5.09 -1.34
CA GLN A 396 6.89 -4.88 -2.80
C GLN A 396 7.42 -3.48 -3.21
N GLY A 397 8.61 -3.11 -2.72
CA GLY A 397 9.24 -1.84 -3.07
C GLY A 397 8.65 -0.62 -2.36
N ARG A 398 7.81 -0.82 -1.33
CA ARG A 398 7.10 0.25 -0.65
C ARG A 398 7.22 0.12 0.85
N GLN A 399 7.48 1.24 1.51
CA GLN A 399 7.63 1.29 2.95
C GLN A 399 6.29 1.54 3.64
N TYR A 400 5.95 0.71 4.61
CA TYR A 400 4.80 0.86 5.49
C TYR A 400 5.26 0.96 6.94
N ILE A 401 4.50 1.70 7.75
CA ILE A 401 4.68 1.71 9.20
C ILE A 401 4.19 0.37 9.77
N SER A 402 5.01 -0.29 10.58
CA SER A 402 4.70 -1.60 11.17
C SER A 402 4.49 -1.58 12.67
N GLY A 403 5.14 -0.64 13.38
CA GLY A 403 5.03 -0.52 14.83
C GLY A 403 5.56 0.82 15.36
N ILE A 404 5.20 1.12 16.60
CA ILE A 404 5.61 2.33 17.34
C ILE A 404 6.18 1.86 18.68
N ARG A 405 7.35 2.37 19.06
CA ARG A 405 7.97 2.10 20.36
C ARG A 405 8.23 3.41 21.08
N ILE A 406 7.90 3.44 22.37
CA ILE A 406 8.18 4.58 23.25
C ILE A 406 9.16 4.13 24.32
N GLN A 407 10.28 4.83 24.41
CA GLN A 407 11.26 4.67 25.48
C GLN A 407 10.89 5.59 26.64
N HIS A 408 11.05 5.09 27.85
CA HIS A 408 10.76 5.80 29.08
C HIS A 408 11.75 5.39 30.19
N GLY A 409 11.96 6.28 31.17
CA GLY A 409 12.97 6.08 32.20
C GLY A 409 14.38 5.89 31.62
N THR A 410 15.21 5.07 32.30
CA THR A 410 16.62 4.90 31.94
C THR A 410 16.85 3.98 30.73
N ASP A 411 16.00 2.97 30.53
CA ASP A 411 16.06 2.09 29.34
C ASP A 411 14.80 1.22 29.13
N ALA A 412 13.67 1.57 29.74
CA ALA A 412 12.44 0.79 29.58
C ALA A 412 11.72 1.21 28.30
N SER A 413 10.99 0.29 27.67
CA SER A 413 10.20 0.63 26.49
C SER A 413 8.89 -0.11 26.42
N VAL A 414 7.88 0.55 25.86
CA VAL A 414 6.60 -0.03 25.49
C VAL A 414 6.42 0.05 23.98
N SER A 415 5.85 -1.00 23.39
CA SER A 415 5.69 -1.13 21.93
C SER A 415 4.24 -1.41 21.55
N LEU A 416 3.86 -0.93 20.38
CA LEU A 416 2.58 -1.17 19.73
C LEU A 416 2.84 -1.68 18.31
N GLY A 417 2.34 -2.87 17.99
CA GLY A 417 2.48 -3.47 16.67
C GLY A 417 3.79 -4.22 16.47
N TYR A 418 4.23 -4.33 15.22
CA TYR A 418 5.40 -5.13 14.85
C TYR A 418 6.69 -4.37 15.07
N HIS A 419 7.38 -4.68 16.17
CA HIS A 419 8.72 -4.20 16.45
C HIS A 419 9.74 -4.98 15.59
N ARG A 420 10.62 -4.24 14.88
CA ARG A 420 11.63 -4.82 13.98
C ARG A 420 13.00 -4.24 14.28
N PRO A 421 13.83 -4.91 15.11
CA PRO A 421 15.18 -4.46 15.40
C PRO A 421 15.99 -4.28 14.10
N GLY A 422 16.54 -3.09 13.87
CA GLY A 422 17.30 -2.74 12.66
C GLY A 422 16.55 -1.91 11.61
N ASN A 423 15.21 -1.91 11.64
CA ASN A 423 14.37 -1.09 10.74
C ASN A 423 13.58 -0.02 11.50
N GLU A 424 14.20 0.49 12.56
CA GLU A 424 13.61 1.45 13.47
C GLU A 424 14.28 2.81 13.33
N THR A 425 13.47 3.87 13.30
CA THR A 425 13.95 5.25 13.17
C THR A 425 13.45 6.08 14.35
N PRO A 426 14.32 6.83 15.06
CA PRO A 426 13.90 7.78 16.08
C PRO A 426 13.15 8.94 15.42
N VAL A 427 11.97 9.27 15.94
CA VAL A 427 11.14 10.38 15.43
C VAL A 427 11.36 11.63 16.27
N VAL A 428 11.33 11.47 17.60
CA VAL A 428 11.58 12.54 18.57
C VAL A 428 12.31 11.94 19.76
N SER A 429 13.30 12.68 20.28
CA SER A 429 14.00 12.35 21.52
C SER A 429 14.18 13.62 22.33
N ARG A 430 14.05 13.51 23.66
CA ARG A 430 14.37 14.57 24.62
C ARG A 430 15.47 14.10 25.55
N GLU A 431 16.51 14.92 25.67
CA GLU A 431 17.60 14.70 26.65
C GLU A 431 17.16 15.06 28.08
N GLN A 432 16.21 15.97 28.23
CA GLN A 432 15.68 16.40 29.54
C GLN A 432 14.15 16.58 29.50
N GLY A 433 13.48 16.02 30.50
CA GLY A 433 12.02 16.09 30.67
C GLY A 433 11.24 15.06 29.86
N SER A 434 9.92 15.01 30.09
CA SER A 434 9.01 14.08 29.42
C SER A 434 8.56 14.59 28.04
N LEU A 435 8.36 13.65 27.12
CA LEU A 435 7.82 13.86 25.79
C LEU A 435 6.29 14.02 25.87
N ARG A 436 5.80 15.22 25.55
CA ARG A 436 4.37 15.50 25.43
C ARG A 436 3.94 15.46 23.98
N ILE A 437 3.09 14.48 23.66
CA ILE A 437 2.55 14.25 22.32
C ILE A 437 1.11 14.75 22.29
N GLU A 438 0.80 15.72 21.41
CA GLU A 438 -0.58 16.20 21.18
C GLU A 438 -1.28 15.44 20.05
N GLY A 439 -0.51 14.78 19.18
CA GLY A 439 -1.05 13.97 18.10
C GLY A 439 -0.02 13.57 17.06
N PHE A 440 -0.51 13.20 15.89
CA PHE A 440 0.29 12.66 14.78
C PHE A 440 -0.16 13.24 13.43
N ASN A 441 0.78 13.44 12.51
CA ASN A 441 0.46 13.52 11.09
C ASN A 441 0.74 12.16 10.46
N LEU A 442 -0.18 11.69 9.63
CA LEU A 442 -0.13 10.37 9.00
C LEU A 442 -0.20 10.54 7.49
N ALA A 443 0.67 9.87 6.76
CA ALA A 443 0.57 9.69 5.31
C ALA A 443 0.10 8.25 5.07
N HIS A 444 -1.04 8.05 4.42
CA HIS A 444 -1.59 6.70 4.24
C HIS A 444 -2.37 6.51 2.94
N ASP A 445 -2.19 5.34 2.32
CA ASP A 445 -2.85 4.92 1.08
C ASP A 445 -4.04 3.97 1.41
N GLN A 446 -4.65 3.34 0.39
CA GLN A 446 -5.74 2.36 0.61
C GLN A 446 -5.26 1.05 1.26
N ARG A 447 -3.95 0.83 1.35
CA ARG A 447 -3.30 -0.38 1.84
C ARG A 447 -2.71 -0.21 3.24
N GLY A 448 -2.51 1.01 3.74
CA GLY A 448 -2.08 1.23 5.13
C GLY A 448 -1.31 2.52 5.32
N ILE A 449 -0.76 2.68 6.52
CA ILE A 449 0.02 3.86 6.90
C ILE A 449 1.43 3.74 6.33
N ARG A 450 1.84 4.74 5.55
CA ARG A 450 3.10 4.82 4.81
C ARG A 450 4.15 5.65 5.52
N GLY A 451 3.70 6.75 6.15
CA GLY A 451 4.56 7.64 6.90
C GLY A 451 3.88 8.25 8.12
N LEU A 452 4.70 8.68 9.07
CA LEU A 452 4.26 9.23 10.36
C LEU A 452 5.18 10.38 10.81
N SER A 453 4.58 11.42 11.37
CA SER A 453 5.26 12.52 12.07
C SER A 453 4.52 12.81 13.38
N VAL A 454 5.25 13.22 14.42
CA VAL A 454 4.71 13.49 15.77
C VAL A 454 4.44 14.98 15.92
N ILE A 455 3.32 15.33 16.54
CA ILE A 455 2.96 16.71 16.88
C ILE A 455 3.25 16.93 18.37
N SER A 456 4.16 17.85 18.67
CA SER A 456 4.56 18.21 20.03
C SER A 456 3.61 19.24 20.67
N GLU A 457 3.82 19.52 21.96
CA GLU A 457 3.11 20.58 22.72
C GLU A 457 3.22 21.99 22.11
N THR A 458 4.30 22.27 21.36
CA THR A 458 4.43 23.55 20.65
C THR A 458 3.66 23.56 19.32
N ARG A 459 2.89 22.51 19.02
CA ARG A 459 2.25 22.22 17.73
C ARG A 459 3.21 22.17 16.54
N ILE A 460 4.51 22.01 16.82
CA ILE A 460 5.53 21.78 15.82
C ILE A 460 5.51 20.29 15.49
N SER A 461 5.49 19.98 14.20
CA SER A 461 5.58 18.60 13.72
C SER A 461 7.05 18.19 13.61
N SER A 462 7.38 16.98 14.03
CA SER A 462 8.69 16.37 13.80
C SER A 462 8.90 16.10 12.31
N ASP A 463 10.13 15.71 11.96
CA ASP A 463 10.40 15.10 10.67
C ASP A 463 9.54 13.85 10.45
N TRP A 464 9.30 13.55 9.17
CA TRP A 464 8.55 12.37 8.74
C TRP A 464 9.45 11.14 8.72
N VAL A 465 8.90 10.02 9.20
CA VAL A 465 9.47 8.68 9.00
C VAL A 465 8.58 7.92 8.04
N GLY A 466 9.18 7.19 7.09
CA GLY A 466 8.46 6.40 6.09
C GLY A 466 8.24 7.12 4.76
N ASP A 467 7.41 6.54 3.90
CA ASP A 467 7.03 7.12 2.62
C ASP A 467 5.87 8.11 2.80
N PHE A 468 6.07 9.39 2.44
CA PHE A 468 5.02 10.42 2.59
C PHE A 468 4.84 11.34 1.38
N HIS A 469 5.76 11.31 0.41
CA HIS A 469 5.69 12.17 -0.77
C HIS A 469 4.61 11.69 -1.74
N GLY A 470 3.74 12.61 -2.19
CA GLY A 470 2.63 12.29 -3.10
C GLY A 470 1.55 11.38 -2.50
N ILE A 471 1.59 11.16 -1.18
CA ILE A 471 0.62 10.32 -0.46
C ILE A 471 -0.30 11.21 0.36
N PRO A 472 -1.62 10.98 0.35
CA PRO A 472 -2.55 11.77 1.14
C PRO A 472 -2.26 11.77 2.64
N LYS A 473 -2.46 12.93 3.28
CA LYS A 473 -2.08 13.21 4.66
C LYS A 473 -3.29 13.52 5.54
N ARG A 474 -3.31 12.93 6.74
CA ARG A 474 -4.32 13.20 7.78
C ARG A 474 -3.62 13.65 9.04
N ARG A 475 -4.14 14.69 9.67
CA ARG A 475 -3.70 15.14 10.99
C ARG A 475 -4.61 14.50 12.02
N LEU A 476 -4.07 13.81 13.02
CA LEU A 476 -4.80 13.14 14.09
C LEU A 476 -4.42 13.80 15.42
N VAL A 477 -5.29 14.67 15.93
CA VAL A 477 -5.09 15.42 17.18
C VAL A 477 -6.33 15.39 18.07
N LEU A 478 -6.12 15.51 19.38
CA LEU A 478 -7.21 15.65 20.36
C LEU A 478 -7.79 17.07 20.35
N ARG A 479 -8.56 17.46 21.38
CA ARG A 479 -9.01 18.85 21.53
C ARG A 479 -7.79 19.74 21.82
N GLU A 480 -7.95 21.06 21.67
CA GLU A 480 -6.84 22.00 21.89
C GLU A 480 -6.23 21.81 23.29
N HIS A 481 -4.91 21.58 23.35
CA HIS A 481 -4.10 21.38 24.56
C HIS A 481 -4.28 20.02 25.29
N ASP A 482 -4.99 19.07 24.71
CA ASP A 482 -5.04 17.70 25.25
C ASP A 482 -3.82 16.88 24.83
N VAL A 483 -3.18 16.23 25.79
CA VAL A 483 -2.04 15.32 25.57
C VAL A 483 -2.56 13.90 25.35
N VAL A 484 -1.98 13.19 24.38
CA VAL A 484 -2.29 11.79 24.12
C VAL A 484 -1.75 10.91 25.25
N LYS A 485 -2.61 10.05 25.80
CA LYS A 485 -2.28 9.10 26.87
C LYS A 485 -2.37 7.64 26.43
N HIS A 486 -3.14 7.36 25.39
CA HIS A 486 -3.30 6.00 24.87
C HIS A 486 -3.23 5.97 23.35
N LEU A 487 -2.58 4.94 22.84
CA LEU A 487 -2.56 4.59 21.42
C LEU A 487 -3.31 3.28 21.21
N LYS A 488 -4.08 3.20 20.13
CA LYS A 488 -4.67 1.96 19.63
C LYS A 488 -4.33 1.82 18.16
N GLY A 489 -3.71 0.73 17.79
CA GLY A 489 -3.32 0.42 16.42
C GLY A 489 -4.15 -0.73 15.87
N GLY A 490 -4.61 -0.58 14.64
CA GLY A 490 -5.16 -1.66 13.86
C GLY A 490 -4.10 -2.17 12.88
N PHE A 491 -3.79 -3.47 12.95
CA PHE A 491 -2.73 -4.14 12.20
C PHE A 491 -3.28 -5.24 11.29
N ASP A 492 -2.70 -5.40 10.11
CA ASP A 492 -2.77 -6.67 9.38
C ASP A 492 -1.59 -7.57 9.79
N ALA A 493 -1.25 -8.62 9.05
CA ALA A 493 -0.16 -9.54 9.41
C ALA A 493 1.25 -8.91 9.42
N LEU A 494 1.44 -7.70 8.86
CA LEU A 494 2.75 -7.10 8.62
C LEU A 494 2.84 -5.61 9.01
N ARG A 495 1.74 -4.85 8.92
CA ARG A 495 1.73 -3.39 8.93
C ARG A 495 0.53 -2.77 9.65
N LEU A 496 0.68 -1.49 9.99
CA LEU A 496 -0.34 -0.63 10.59
C LEU A 496 -1.33 -0.13 9.53
N ARG A 497 -2.62 -0.39 9.75
CA ARG A 497 -3.76 0.01 8.91
C ARG A 497 -4.52 1.21 9.45
N SER A 498 -4.61 1.33 10.77
CA SER A 498 -5.29 2.45 11.44
C SER A 498 -4.60 2.83 12.73
N LEU A 499 -4.62 4.12 13.07
CA LEU A 499 -4.12 4.62 14.34
C LEU A 499 -5.21 5.42 15.05
N SER A 500 -5.44 5.13 16.32
CA SER A 500 -6.33 5.88 17.20
C SER A 500 -5.59 6.44 18.40
N ILE A 501 -6.02 7.61 18.85
CA ILE A 501 -5.48 8.32 20.02
C ILE A 501 -6.58 8.65 21.03
N SER A 502 -6.22 8.72 22.31
CA SER A 502 -7.12 9.09 23.40
C SER A 502 -6.35 9.72 24.57
N ASN A 503 -7.00 10.61 25.33
CA ASN A 503 -6.54 11.13 26.63
C ASN A 503 -7.11 10.37 27.84
N GLY A 504 -7.86 9.29 27.61
CA GLY A 504 -8.49 8.48 28.66
C GLY A 504 -9.78 9.07 29.25
N ARG A 505 -10.32 10.14 28.65
CA ARG A 505 -11.62 10.72 29.06
C ARG A 505 -12.71 10.27 28.10
N PRO A 506 -13.91 9.92 28.60
CA PRO A 506 -15.05 9.59 27.74
C PRO A 506 -15.40 10.77 26.84
N SER A 507 -15.96 10.45 25.67
CA SER A 507 -16.41 11.48 24.74
C SER A 507 -17.62 12.18 25.33
N ASN A 508 -17.44 13.32 26.02
CA ASN A 508 -18.58 14.17 26.34
C ASN A 508 -19.19 14.64 25.02
N THR A 509 -20.36 14.09 24.71
CA THR A 509 -21.30 14.50 23.67
C THR A 509 -21.92 15.85 24.05
N ASP A 510 -21.11 16.91 24.11
CA ASP A 510 -21.62 18.25 24.35
C ASP A 510 -21.12 19.28 23.33
N ALA A 511 -22.11 19.96 22.76
CA ALA A 511 -22.09 21.09 21.85
C ALA A 511 -21.45 20.85 20.46
N ALA A 512 -22.34 20.57 19.49
CA ALA A 512 -22.13 20.85 18.08
C ALA A 512 -21.86 22.35 17.86
N GLY A 513 -20.63 22.79 18.17
CA GLY A 513 -20.07 23.99 17.57
C GLY A 513 -19.99 23.83 16.05
N PRO A 514 -19.95 24.92 15.27
CA PRO A 514 -19.85 24.82 13.82
C PRO A 514 -18.62 23.98 13.47
N LYS A 515 -18.86 22.80 12.85
CA LYS A 515 -17.83 21.88 12.36
C LYS A 515 -16.95 22.62 11.35
N LYS A 516 -15.90 23.29 11.83
CA LYS A 516 -14.76 23.70 11.00
C LYS A 516 -14.15 22.44 10.39
N PHE A 517 -13.47 22.56 9.24
CA PHE A 517 -12.77 21.45 8.60
C PHE A 517 -12.06 20.59 9.64
N ASP A 518 -12.58 19.38 9.82
CA ASP A 518 -12.25 18.54 10.96
C ASP A 518 -10.81 18.05 10.85
N HIS A 519 -10.18 17.83 12.00
CA HIS A 519 -8.89 17.16 12.19
C HIS A 519 -8.97 15.66 11.82
N THR A 520 -9.78 15.31 10.84
CA THR A 520 -10.02 13.97 10.29
C THR A 520 -10.06 13.99 8.76
N THR A 521 -10.00 15.17 8.14
CA THR A 521 -9.97 15.31 6.67
C THR A 521 -8.65 14.75 6.11
N LEU A 522 -8.74 13.97 5.02
CA LEU A 522 -7.60 13.45 4.29
C LEU A 522 -7.21 14.44 3.18
N TRP A 523 -6.01 15.00 3.21
CA TRP A 523 -5.55 16.08 2.33
C TRP A 523 -4.54 15.59 1.29
N HIS A 524 -4.52 16.20 0.10
CA HIS A 524 -3.49 15.99 -0.92
C HIS A 524 -3.19 17.30 -1.69
N PRO A 525 -1.93 17.58 -2.07
CA PRO A 525 -0.71 16.82 -1.76
C PRO A 525 -0.23 17.00 -0.31
N ASP A 526 -0.56 18.13 0.30
CA ASP A 526 -0.09 18.53 1.63
C ASP A 526 -1.22 19.18 2.44
N PHE A 527 -0.97 19.37 3.74
CA PHE A 527 -1.88 20.13 4.59
C PHE A 527 -2.02 21.57 4.07
N PRO A 528 -3.24 22.10 3.97
CA PRO A 528 -3.41 23.46 3.51
C PRO A 528 -2.91 24.47 4.55
N GLY A 529 -2.43 25.61 4.05
CA GLY A 529 -2.02 26.72 4.91
C GLY A 529 -3.21 27.30 5.69
N PRO A 530 -2.99 27.80 6.93
CA PRO A 530 -4.06 28.28 7.81
C PRO A 530 -4.77 29.54 7.30
N HIS A 531 -4.17 30.26 6.34
CA HIS A 531 -4.72 31.46 5.70
C HIS A 531 -5.69 31.12 4.55
N LEU A 532 -5.82 29.84 4.18
CA LEU A 532 -6.69 29.39 3.09
C LEU A 532 -8.08 29.03 3.59
N THR A 533 -9.09 29.50 2.88
CA THR A 533 -10.50 29.19 3.08
C THR A 533 -11.02 28.33 1.92
N PHE A 534 -11.67 27.24 2.27
CA PHE A 534 -12.22 26.27 1.33
C PHE A 534 -13.73 26.49 1.18
N LEU A 535 -14.14 27.02 0.03
CA LEU A 535 -15.55 27.32 -0.25
C LEU A 535 -16.22 26.13 -0.92
N GLY A 536 -17.44 25.84 -0.51
CA GLY A 536 -18.26 24.78 -1.12
C GLY A 536 -18.10 23.41 -0.47
N ALA A 537 -17.16 23.22 0.45
CA ALA A 537 -16.86 21.92 1.04
C ALA A 537 -17.83 21.50 2.18
N LYS A 538 -19.11 21.87 2.09
CA LYS A 538 -20.13 21.50 3.10
C LYS A 538 -20.51 20.00 3.05
N ARG A 539 -20.16 19.28 1.97
CA ARG A 539 -20.50 17.87 1.75
C ARG A 539 -19.53 16.89 2.44
N ILE A 540 -18.46 17.41 3.05
CA ILE A 540 -17.49 16.66 3.89
C ILE A 540 -18.17 16.02 5.12
N LEU A 541 -19.38 16.46 5.47
CA LEU A 541 -20.12 15.99 6.63
C LEU A 541 -20.89 14.68 6.42
N ASN A 542 -21.05 14.22 5.18
CA ASN A 542 -21.64 12.92 4.84
C ASN A 542 -20.86 12.36 3.64
N PRO A 543 -19.65 11.79 3.85
CA PRO A 543 -18.98 11.03 2.79
C PRO A 543 -19.95 9.97 2.27
N HIS A 544 -20.02 9.77 0.95
CA HIS A 544 -20.76 8.62 0.42
C HIS A 544 -20.27 7.36 1.16
N PRO A 545 -21.16 6.60 1.83
CA PRO A 545 -20.74 5.65 2.87
C PRO A 545 -19.75 4.66 2.27
N GLY A 546 -18.45 4.75 2.57
CA GLY A 546 -17.41 3.81 2.11
C GLY A 546 -16.42 4.26 1.01
N GLU A 547 -16.28 5.55 0.70
CA GLU A 547 -15.14 6.06 -0.10
C GLU A 547 -14.44 7.23 0.64
N ASP A 548 -13.37 6.93 1.39
CA ASP A 548 -12.52 7.93 2.04
C ASP A 548 -11.50 8.50 1.03
N LEU A 549 -12.03 9.37 0.15
CA LEU A 549 -11.27 10.03 -0.92
C LEU A 549 -10.53 11.25 -0.38
N PRO A 550 -9.27 11.47 -0.81
CA PRO A 550 -8.52 12.63 -0.38
C PRO A 550 -9.07 13.90 -1.02
N LEU A 551 -9.21 14.94 -0.20
CA LEU A 551 -9.43 16.30 -0.65
C LEU A 551 -8.14 16.82 -1.27
N SER A 552 -8.12 16.85 -2.60
CA SER A 552 -6.98 17.28 -3.38
C SER A 552 -7.06 18.79 -3.64
N THR A 553 -5.92 19.46 -3.64
CA THR A 553 -5.83 20.91 -3.82
C THR A 553 -4.88 21.27 -4.95
N MET A 554 -5.22 22.34 -5.66
CA MET A 554 -4.37 23.01 -6.63
C MET A 554 -4.35 24.50 -6.28
N ILE A 555 -3.20 24.99 -5.84
CA ILE A 555 -2.99 26.42 -5.53
C ILE A 555 -2.14 27.01 -6.65
N PHE A 556 -2.77 27.73 -7.57
CA PHE A 556 -2.10 28.34 -8.71
C PHE A 556 -1.84 29.84 -8.52
N GLY A 557 -2.55 30.48 -7.58
CA GLY A 557 -2.43 31.90 -7.27
C GLY A 557 -1.34 32.24 -6.26
N GLY A 558 -0.63 31.25 -5.71
CA GLY A 558 0.32 31.46 -4.62
C GLY A 558 -0.35 31.63 -3.26
N VAL A 559 0.47 31.86 -2.24
CA VAL A 559 0.07 31.86 -0.82
C VAL A 559 -0.62 33.18 -0.46
N LYS A 560 -0.26 34.27 -1.16
CA LYS A 560 -0.77 35.63 -1.00
C LYS A 560 -1.47 36.17 -2.25
N GLY A 561 -1.63 35.36 -3.30
CA GLY A 561 -2.20 35.81 -4.58
C GLY A 561 -1.16 36.37 -5.56
N GLU A 562 0.12 36.30 -5.22
CA GLU A 562 1.26 36.83 -5.98
C GLU A 562 1.38 36.23 -7.38
N GLU A 563 0.93 34.99 -7.57
CA GLU A 563 1.05 34.28 -8.84
C GLU A 563 -0.14 34.51 -9.79
N LEU A 564 -1.19 35.22 -9.34
CA LEU A 564 -2.39 35.45 -10.14
C LEU A 564 -2.10 36.24 -11.43
N GLN A 565 -1.12 37.14 -11.39
CA GLN A 565 -0.69 37.91 -12.57
C GLN A 565 -0.09 37.03 -13.68
N HIS A 566 0.29 35.80 -13.36
CA HIS A 566 0.89 34.88 -14.32
C HIS A 566 -0.14 33.97 -14.99
N VAL A 567 -1.42 33.98 -14.58
CA VAL A 567 -2.47 33.08 -15.10
C VAL A 567 -2.95 33.53 -16.48
N LEU A 568 -2.94 32.63 -17.46
CA LEU A 568 -3.36 32.91 -18.85
C LEU A 568 -4.71 32.30 -19.23
N GLY A 569 -5.22 31.35 -18.44
CA GLY A 569 -6.47 30.68 -18.75
C GLY A 569 -6.62 29.31 -18.11
N ILE A 570 -7.86 28.84 -18.14
CA ILE A 570 -8.30 27.54 -17.64
C ILE A 570 -8.61 26.64 -18.83
N THR A 571 -8.14 25.40 -18.78
CA THR A 571 -8.56 24.35 -19.72
C THR A 571 -9.23 23.24 -18.95
N VAL A 572 -10.35 22.71 -19.45
CA VAL A 572 -11.07 21.58 -18.85
C VAL A 572 -11.12 20.42 -19.85
N TRP A 573 -10.73 19.24 -19.38
CA TRP A 573 -10.74 17.99 -20.12
C TRP A 573 -11.95 17.16 -19.70
N VAL A 574 -12.76 16.76 -20.68
CA VAL A 574 -14.07 16.16 -20.44
C VAL A 574 -14.25 14.90 -21.25
N ASP A 575 -14.79 13.89 -20.57
CA ASP A 575 -15.27 12.67 -21.18
C ASP A 575 -16.81 12.69 -21.25
N GLU A 576 -17.33 12.54 -22.47
CA GLU A 576 -18.77 12.54 -22.76
C GLU A 576 -19.36 11.13 -22.85
N ARG A 577 -18.63 10.06 -22.47
CA ARG A 577 -19.11 8.66 -22.51
C ARG A 577 -20.34 8.40 -21.64
N ASN A 578 -20.40 9.00 -20.44
CA ASN A 578 -21.51 8.81 -19.51
C ASN A 578 -22.69 9.70 -19.89
N ASP A 579 -23.41 9.37 -20.95
CA ASP A 579 -24.72 9.98 -21.22
C ASP A 579 -25.67 9.59 -20.06
N PRO A 580 -26.18 10.54 -19.23
CA PRO A 580 -26.43 11.95 -19.56
C PRO A 580 -25.59 13.03 -18.84
N ILE A 581 -24.45 12.74 -18.20
CA ILE A 581 -23.63 13.75 -17.48
C ILE A 581 -22.14 13.67 -17.86
N PRO A 582 -21.52 14.75 -18.36
CA PRO A 582 -20.13 14.81 -18.75
C PRO A 582 -19.26 14.65 -17.52
N THR A 583 -18.22 13.85 -17.65
CA THR A 583 -17.28 13.61 -16.56
C THR A 583 -16.08 14.53 -16.76
N VAL A 584 -15.90 15.50 -15.85
CA VAL A 584 -14.68 16.31 -15.82
C VAL A 584 -13.53 15.43 -15.33
N LEU A 585 -12.50 15.27 -16.15
CA LEU A 585 -11.36 14.41 -15.88
C LEU A 585 -10.15 15.19 -15.35
N ALA A 586 -9.88 16.35 -15.95
CA ALA A 586 -8.74 17.17 -15.58
C ALA A 586 -9.00 18.67 -15.83
N ILE A 587 -8.26 19.51 -15.12
CA ILE A 587 -8.26 20.96 -15.26
C ILE A 587 -6.81 21.46 -15.31
N ASP A 588 -6.47 22.23 -16.34
CA ASP A 588 -5.16 22.85 -16.49
C ASP A 588 -5.24 24.36 -16.31
N ILE A 589 -4.27 24.92 -15.58
CA ILE A 589 -4.02 26.36 -15.48
C ILE A 589 -2.77 26.70 -16.28
N SER A 590 -2.96 27.47 -17.35
CA SER A 590 -1.87 27.99 -18.19
C SER A 590 -1.23 29.23 -17.56
N ARG A 591 0.10 29.39 -17.71
CA ARG A 591 0.88 30.47 -17.11
C ARG A 591 1.91 31.09 -18.05
N VAL A 592 2.27 32.36 -17.81
CA VAL A 592 3.26 33.13 -18.61
C VAL A 592 4.68 32.58 -18.52
N ALA A 593 5.09 32.08 -17.35
CA ALA A 593 6.44 31.59 -17.10
C ALA A 593 6.40 30.18 -16.50
N GLY A 594 6.49 29.16 -17.37
CA GLY A 594 6.55 27.76 -16.96
C GLY A 594 6.49 26.83 -18.19
N PRO A 595 7.28 25.74 -18.24
CA PRO A 595 7.31 24.84 -19.41
C PRO A 595 6.03 23.99 -19.57
N SER A 596 5.18 23.91 -18.54
CA SER A 596 3.95 23.10 -18.55
C SER A 596 2.84 23.73 -17.70
N PRO A 597 1.55 23.63 -18.10
CA PRO A 597 0.43 24.08 -17.28
C PRO A 597 0.36 23.30 -15.96
N HIS A 598 -0.16 23.94 -14.90
CA HIS A 598 -0.47 23.22 -13.66
C HIS A 598 -1.70 22.36 -13.89
N ARG A 599 -1.57 21.04 -13.74
CA ARG A 599 -2.66 20.09 -13.95
C ARG A 599 -3.31 19.60 -12.65
N PHE A 600 -4.63 19.52 -12.65
CA PHE A 600 -5.46 18.96 -11.58
C PHE A 600 -6.29 17.81 -12.12
N GLY A 601 -6.36 16.69 -11.39
CA GLY A 601 -7.05 15.49 -11.88
C GLY A 601 -6.12 14.59 -12.71
N TYR A 602 -6.63 14.08 -13.83
CA TYR A 602 -6.00 13.02 -14.60
C TYR A 602 -4.70 13.48 -15.29
N THR A 603 -3.65 12.66 -15.26
CA THR A 603 -2.40 12.92 -15.99
C THR A 603 -2.58 12.80 -17.51
N ASP A 604 -1.63 13.30 -18.32
CA ASP A 604 -1.67 13.11 -19.80
C ASP A 604 -1.79 11.63 -20.17
N LEU A 605 -1.04 10.78 -19.46
CA LEU A 605 -1.11 9.34 -19.65
C LEU A 605 -2.50 8.82 -19.27
N ALA A 606 -3.09 9.26 -18.15
CA ALA A 606 -4.43 8.86 -17.75
C ALA A 606 -5.48 9.20 -18.80
N LEU A 607 -5.41 10.41 -19.36
CA LEU A 607 -6.30 10.83 -20.44
C LEU A 607 -6.13 9.92 -21.67
N SER A 608 -4.91 9.55 -22.04
CA SER A 608 -4.66 8.66 -23.18
C SER A 608 -5.11 7.21 -22.94
N THR A 609 -5.01 6.70 -21.71
CA THR A 609 -5.32 5.31 -21.36
C THR A 609 -6.82 5.10 -21.15
N VAL A 610 -7.51 6.09 -20.60
CA VAL A 610 -8.91 5.97 -20.20
C VAL A 610 -9.87 6.07 -21.40
N SER A 611 -9.44 6.50 -22.59
CA SER A 611 -10.36 6.85 -23.67
C SER A 611 -10.27 6.02 -24.96
N TYR A 612 -11.38 5.37 -25.30
CA TYR A 612 -11.69 4.82 -26.64
C TYR A 612 -12.44 5.85 -27.54
N SER A 613 -12.76 7.03 -26.99
CA SER A 613 -13.50 8.13 -27.64
C SER A 613 -12.66 9.42 -27.63
N PRO A 614 -12.97 10.46 -28.43
CA PRO A 614 -12.24 11.72 -28.35
C PRO A 614 -12.58 12.46 -27.04
N ILE A 615 -11.59 12.59 -26.14
CA ILE A 615 -11.67 13.51 -25.00
C ILE A 615 -11.82 14.93 -25.54
N GLN A 616 -12.79 15.67 -25.02
CA GLN A 616 -13.01 17.05 -25.43
C GLN A 616 -12.23 18.01 -24.52
N LYS A 617 -11.72 19.07 -25.14
CA LYS A 617 -10.95 20.13 -24.48
C LYS A 617 -11.72 21.44 -24.60
N PHE A 618 -11.93 22.13 -23.48
CA PHE A 618 -12.58 23.43 -23.44
C PHE A 618 -11.67 24.45 -22.76
N GLU A 619 -11.44 25.59 -23.41
CA GLU A 619 -10.51 26.62 -22.94
C GLU A 619 -11.24 27.92 -22.62
N PHE A 620 -10.82 28.58 -21.55
CA PHE A 620 -11.27 29.91 -21.15
C PHE A 620 -10.04 30.78 -20.84
N PRO A 621 -9.67 31.73 -21.72
CA PRO A 621 -8.51 32.59 -21.50
C PRO A 621 -8.78 33.62 -20.41
N ILE A 622 -7.78 33.90 -19.58
CA ILE A 622 -7.79 34.89 -18.50
C ILE A 622 -6.57 35.78 -18.68
N ASP A 623 -6.76 37.09 -18.75
CA ASP A 623 -5.66 38.05 -18.88
C ASP A 623 -5.07 38.42 -17.51
N GLY A 624 -4.43 37.45 -16.85
CA GLY A 624 -3.75 37.66 -15.57
C GLY A 624 -2.72 38.81 -15.59
N PRO A 625 -1.87 38.96 -16.63
CA PRO A 625 -0.89 40.05 -16.70
C PRO A 625 -1.50 41.44 -16.67
N SER A 626 -2.68 41.62 -17.27
CA SER A 626 -3.43 42.88 -17.20
C SER A 626 -4.26 43.02 -15.92
N GLY A 627 -4.25 42.03 -15.03
CA GLY A 627 -4.99 42.04 -13.77
C GLY A 627 -6.40 41.47 -13.86
N GLU A 628 -6.71 40.63 -14.85
CA GLU A 628 -7.94 39.82 -14.86
C GLU A 628 -7.84 38.67 -13.84
N ARG A 629 -8.87 38.49 -13.02
CA ARG A 629 -8.95 37.46 -11.96
C ARG A 629 -10.37 36.97 -11.76
N ILE A 630 -10.49 35.73 -11.33
CA ILE A 630 -11.77 35.08 -10.98
C ILE A 630 -12.30 35.74 -9.70
N VAL A 631 -13.53 36.23 -9.75
CA VAL A 631 -14.23 36.90 -8.64
C VAL A 631 -15.45 36.13 -8.14
N LYS A 632 -15.87 35.09 -8.86
CA LYS A 632 -16.97 34.21 -8.45
C LYS A 632 -16.85 32.87 -9.14
N MET A 633 -17.27 31.82 -8.44
CA MET A 633 -17.39 30.48 -8.99
C MET A 633 -18.70 29.84 -8.55
N GLU A 634 -19.31 29.04 -9.43
CA GLU A 634 -20.46 28.20 -9.10
C GLU A 634 -20.17 26.76 -9.54
N SER A 635 -20.23 25.80 -8.62
CA SER A 635 -20.12 24.38 -8.97
C SER A 635 -21.47 23.86 -9.47
N CYS A 636 -21.46 23.08 -10.53
CA CYS A 636 -22.63 22.51 -11.19
C CYS A 636 -22.67 20.99 -10.96
N TYR A 637 -23.81 20.48 -10.46
CA TYR A 637 -24.02 19.06 -10.20
C TYR A 637 -25.23 18.55 -10.98
N GLY A 638 -25.17 17.29 -11.40
CA GLY A 638 -26.29 16.60 -12.06
C GLY A 638 -27.50 16.40 -11.12
N ASP A 639 -28.61 15.93 -11.69
CA ASP A 639 -29.84 15.65 -10.95
C ASP A 639 -29.59 14.65 -9.81
N GLY A 640 -30.17 14.91 -8.64
CA GLY A 640 -29.85 14.20 -7.39
C GLY A 640 -28.67 14.77 -6.58
N GLY A 641 -27.83 15.64 -7.15
CA GLY A 641 -26.75 16.33 -6.43
C GLY A 641 -25.53 15.46 -6.11
N ASP A 642 -25.44 14.27 -6.69
CA ASP A 642 -24.42 13.27 -6.35
C ASP A 642 -23.16 13.33 -7.22
N TRP A 643 -23.23 13.96 -8.40
CA TRP A 643 -22.16 13.94 -9.41
C TRP A 643 -21.79 15.35 -9.88
N PHE A 644 -20.50 15.68 -9.85
CA PHE A 644 -19.98 16.95 -10.37
C PHE A 644 -19.96 16.93 -11.91
N ALA A 645 -20.64 17.91 -12.52
CA ALA A 645 -20.79 18.03 -13.97
C ALA A 645 -19.85 19.09 -14.56
N GLY A 646 -19.45 20.08 -13.77
CA GLY A 646 -18.59 21.20 -14.18
C GLY A 646 -18.81 22.43 -13.33
N PHE A 647 -18.38 23.59 -13.79
CA PHE A 647 -18.44 24.83 -13.02
C PHE A 647 -18.56 26.07 -13.90
N GLN A 648 -19.10 27.13 -13.32
CA GLN A 648 -19.14 28.47 -13.91
C GLN A 648 -18.14 29.38 -13.19
N VAL A 649 -17.42 30.20 -13.96
CA VAL A 649 -16.55 31.27 -13.43
C VAL A 649 -17.02 32.63 -13.91
N LEU A 650 -16.80 33.67 -13.09
CA LEU A 650 -16.95 35.08 -13.43
C LEU A 650 -15.66 35.81 -13.07
N THR A 651 -15.17 36.65 -13.97
CA THR A 651 -13.98 37.49 -13.76
C THR A 651 -14.37 38.93 -13.42
N ASN A 652 -13.42 39.68 -12.88
CA ASN A 652 -13.58 41.13 -12.63
C ASN A 652 -13.74 41.97 -13.89
N TYR A 653 -13.37 41.43 -15.04
CA TYR A 653 -13.64 42.03 -16.34
C TYR A 653 -15.05 41.74 -16.84
N ARG A 654 -15.92 41.19 -15.95
CA ARG A 654 -17.31 40.83 -16.23
C ARG A 654 -17.44 39.79 -17.34
N ARG A 655 -16.40 38.98 -17.56
CA ARG A 655 -16.44 37.81 -18.43
C ARG A 655 -16.89 36.61 -17.62
N ALA A 656 -17.79 35.80 -18.16
CA ALA A 656 -18.23 34.56 -17.53
C ALA A 656 -18.12 33.40 -18.52
N ALA A 657 -17.87 32.20 -17.99
CA ALA A 657 -17.84 30.98 -18.78
C ALA A 657 -18.35 29.79 -17.96
N VAL A 658 -19.12 28.93 -18.60
CA VAL A 658 -19.50 27.60 -18.07
C VAL A 658 -18.60 26.55 -18.70
N LEU A 659 -18.01 25.70 -17.87
CA LEU A 659 -17.02 24.71 -18.25
C LEU A 659 -17.43 23.33 -17.73
N PRO A 660 -17.78 22.37 -18.62
CA PRO A 660 -17.90 22.52 -20.07
C PRO A 660 -19.15 23.29 -20.55
N PRO A 661 -19.11 23.99 -21.72
CA PRO A 661 -20.26 24.69 -22.29
C PRO A 661 -21.43 23.79 -22.69
N THR A 662 -21.17 22.48 -22.82
CA THR A 662 -22.21 21.49 -23.13
C THR A 662 -23.25 21.36 -22.00
N ILE A 663 -22.92 21.82 -20.78
CA ILE A 663 -23.86 21.91 -19.66
C ILE A 663 -25.09 22.74 -20.01
N GLU A 664 -24.89 23.92 -20.59
CA GLU A 664 -26.00 24.82 -20.91
C GLU A 664 -26.79 24.35 -22.13
N LYS A 665 -26.13 23.68 -23.09
CA LYS A 665 -26.73 23.28 -24.37
C LYS A 665 -27.55 22.00 -24.28
N ARG A 666 -27.19 21.05 -23.43
CA ARG A 666 -27.83 19.72 -23.37
C ARG A 666 -28.89 19.59 -22.29
N TRP A 667 -28.90 20.44 -21.25
CA TRP A 667 -29.85 20.33 -20.14
C TRP A 667 -30.65 21.61 -19.93
N SER A 668 -31.97 21.50 -20.11
CA SER A 668 -32.93 22.55 -19.78
C SER A 668 -32.79 23.02 -18.33
N LEU A 669 -32.99 24.33 -18.07
CA LEU A 669 -33.09 24.90 -16.72
C LEU A 669 -34.01 24.03 -15.85
N GLY A 670 -33.45 23.37 -14.82
CA GLY A 670 -34.21 22.56 -13.86
C GLY A 670 -33.63 21.18 -13.53
N LYS A 671 -32.70 20.64 -14.33
CA LYS A 671 -32.10 19.30 -14.12
C LYS A 671 -30.72 19.30 -13.43
N TRP A 672 -30.21 20.45 -13.03
CA TRP A 672 -28.91 20.58 -12.39
C TRP A 672 -28.96 21.61 -11.27
N ARG A 673 -28.14 21.41 -10.24
CA ARG A 673 -28.07 22.29 -9.07
C ARG A 673 -26.77 23.08 -9.11
N THR A 674 -26.87 24.40 -9.01
CA THR A 674 -25.73 25.29 -8.80
C THR A 674 -25.49 25.52 -7.32
N LYS A 675 -24.23 25.47 -6.92
CA LYS A 675 -23.80 25.93 -5.60
C LYS A 675 -22.98 27.22 -5.75
N PRO A 676 -23.56 28.40 -5.49
CA PRO A 676 -22.82 29.64 -5.61
C PRO A 676 -21.77 29.73 -4.49
N LEU A 677 -20.52 29.94 -4.89
CA LEU A 677 -19.40 30.14 -3.98
C LEU A 677 -19.07 31.64 -3.98
N ARG A 678 -19.61 32.36 -3.00
CA ARG A 678 -19.36 33.80 -2.80
C ARG A 678 -18.30 34.00 -1.74
N PHE A 679 -17.32 34.85 -2.04
CA PHE A 679 -16.34 35.34 -1.08
C PHE A 679 -16.59 36.83 -0.79
N SER A 680 -16.54 37.21 0.48
CA SER A 680 -16.85 38.57 0.94
C SER A 680 -15.60 39.48 0.96
N ARG A 681 -14.42 38.93 1.28
CA ARG A 681 -13.11 39.61 1.27
C ARG A 681 -12.01 38.58 1.01
N GLY A 682 -11.14 38.82 0.02
CA GLY A 682 -10.07 37.88 -0.35
C GLY A 682 -9.85 37.69 -1.86
N ALA A 683 -8.82 36.91 -2.22
CA ALA A 683 -8.51 36.54 -3.61
C ALA A 683 -8.75 35.04 -3.85
N PHE A 684 -9.30 34.71 -5.01
CA PHE A 684 -9.40 33.32 -5.50
C PHE A 684 -8.01 32.86 -5.92
N VAL A 685 -7.49 31.79 -5.31
CA VAL A 685 -6.10 31.34 -5.53
C VAL A 685 -5.96 29.87 -5.93
N GLY A 686 -7.07 29.12 -5.95
CA GLY A 686 -6.97 27.71 -6.24
C GLY A 686 -8.30 26.99 -6.31
N PHE A 687 -8.20 25.71 -6.64
CA PHE A 687 -9.30 24.76 -6.64
C PHE A 687 -9.04 23.66 -5.60
N TRP A 688 -10.11 23.15 -5.03
CA TRP A 688 -10.08 21.86 -4.34
C TRP A 688 -11.05 20.91 -5.01
N GLY A 689 -10.80 19.61 -4.90
CA GLY A 689 -11.68 18.59 -5.45
C GLY A 689 -11.36 17.19 -4.93
N MET A 690 -12.36 16.32 -5.03
CA MET A 690 -12.24 14.90 -4.76
C MET A 690 -12.43 14.17 -6.08
N TRP A 691 -11.58 13.19 -6.38
CA TRP A 691 -11.64 12.48 -7.65
C TRP A 691 -11.05 11.08 -7.56
N THR A 692 -11.45 10.22 -8.49
CA THR A 692 -10.93 8.86 -8.67
C THR A 692 -10.68 8.58 -10.15
N TYR A 693 -9.80 7.61 -10.45
CA TYR A 693 -9.48 7.24 -11.82
C TYR A 693 -10.68 6.68 -12.62
N ASN A 694 -11.75 6.23 -11.96
CA ASN A 694 -12.92 5.63 -12.61
C ASN A 694 -14.13 6.56 -12.75
N ARG A 695 -14.16 7.69 -12.03
CA ARG A 695 -15.32 8.60 -11.98
C ARG A 695 -15.01 10.06 -12.27
N GLY A 696 -13.75 10.42 -12.49
CA GLY A 696 -13.33 11.82 -12.56
C GLY A 696 -13.56 12.54 -11.24
N PHE A 697 -13.85 13.84 -11.30
CA PHE A 697 -14.19 14.63 -10.12
C PHE A 697 -15.58 14.27 -9.58
N SER A 698 -15.66 13.97 -8.28
CA SER A 698 -16.91 13.72 -7.55
C SER A 698 -17.41 14.96 -6.81
N ASP A 699 -16.49 15.81 -6.32
CA ASP A 699 -16.79 17.12 -5.74
C ASP A 699 -15.69 18.12 -6.10
N PHE A 700 -16.05 19.40 -6.11
CA PHE A 700 -15.18 20.47 -6.57
C PHE A 700 -15.60 21.84 -6.02
N GLY A 701 -14.61 22.66 -5.68
CA GLY A 701 -14.85 24.02 -5.21
C GLY A 701 -13.63 24.91 -5.25
N ALA A 702 -13.74 26.03 -4.54
CA ALA A 702 -12.79 27.14 -4.62
C ALA A 702 -11.94 27.25 -3.35
N ILE A 703 -10.68 27.65 -3.52
CA ILE A 703 -9.76 28.03 -2.45
C ILE A 703 -9.54 29.55 -2.54
N CYS A 704 -9.68 30.22 -1.40
CA CYS A 704 -9.50 31.67 -1.29
C CYS A 704 -8.60 32.04 -0.11
N ILE A 705 -7.97 33.20 -0.16
CA ILE A 705 -7.22 33.77 0.98
C ILE A 705 -8.15 34.65 1.80
N ASP A 706 -8.17 34.49 3.12
CA ASP A 706 -8.93 35.37 4.01
C ASP A 706 -8.06 36.57 4.47
N SER A 707 -8.38 37.77 3.98
CA SER A 707 -7.70 39.02 4.34
C SER A 707 -7.94 39.49 5.79
N SER A 708 -8.75 38.79 6.59
CA SER A 708 -9.01 39.16 7.99
C SER A 708 -7.99 38.61 9.00
N ALA A 709 -7.22 37.58 8.65
CA ALA A 709 -6.26 36.94 9.55
C ALA A 709 -5.03 37.82 9.88
N GLU A 710 -4.64 38.72 8.98
CA GLU A 710 -3.54 39.67 9.23
C GLU A 710 -3.95 40.79 10.22
N ALA A 711 -5.23 41.17 10.25
CA ALA A 711 -5.73 42.23 11.15
C ALA A 711 -5.77 41.76 12.62
N ASP A 712 -6.05 40.48 12.88
CA ASP A 712 -6.07 39.92 14.24
C ASP A 712 -4.65 39.59 14.75
N SER A 713 -3.71 39.27 13.85
CA SER A 713 -2.29 39.13 14.19
C SER A 713 -1.68 40.48 14.61
N ALA A 714 -1.97 41.55 13.87
CA ALA A 714 -1.52 42.90 14.19
C ALA A 714 -2.15 43.45 15.49
N ARG A 715 -3.44 43.18 15.74
CA ARG A 715 -4.11 43.58 16.99
C ARG A 715 -3.59 42.85 18.24
N ARG A 716 -3.08 41.61 18.11
CA ARG A 716 -2.41 40.91 19.22
C ARG A 716 -1.01 41.45 19.52
N THR A 717 -0.36 42.08 18.54
CA THR A 717 0.94 42.73 18.77
C THR A 717 0.77 44.12 19.37
N GLU A 718 -0.28 44.86 19.01
CA GLU A 718 -0.56 46.19 19.57
C GLU A 718 -1.19 46.15 20.99
N SER A 719 -1.76 45.03 21.44
CA SER A 719 -2.31 44.90 22.80
C SER A 719 -1.26 44.56 23.88
N TYR A 720 0.00 44.32 23.51
CA TYR A 720 1.09 44.05 24.46
C TYR A 720 1.92 45.29 24.81
N ASP A 721 1.72 46.43 24.13
CA ASP A 721 2.52 47.66 24.33
C ASP A 721 1.79 48.78 25.10
N ILE A 722 0.66 48.49 25.74
CA ILE A 722 -0.02 49.43 26.65
C ILE A 722 -0.22 48.76 28.00
N GLY A 723 0.87 48.59 28.75
CA GLY A 723 0.79 47.84 29.99
C GLY A 723 1.99 47.89 30.92
N GLU A 724 2.86 48.89 30.89
CA GLU A 724 3.81 49.12 31.99
C GLU A 724 4.46 50.51 31.87
N ASN A 725 4.03 51.44 32.72
CA ASN A 725 4.91 52.43 33.37
C ASN A 725 4.06 53.38 34.23
N ARG A 726 3.88 52.99 35.49
CA ARG A 726 3.60 53.92 36.58
C ARG A 726 4.51 53.58 37.76
N GLU A 727 5.23 54.62 38.17
CA GLU A 727 5.92 54.85 39.45
C GLU A 727 7.36 54.33 39.60
N GLY A 728 8.28 55.30 39.71
CA GLY A 728 9.69 55.13 40.06
C GLY A 728 10.48 56.42 39.85
N SER A 729 10.66 57.18 40.91
CA SER A 729 11.14 58.56 41.01
C SER A 729 12.55 58.89 40.49
N VAL A 730 12.63 60.10 39.95
CA VAL A 730 13.77 61.02 39.78
C VAL A 730 14.83 60.95 40.90
N ILE A 731 16.11 60.74 40.54
CA ILE A 731 17.27 61.51 41.04
C ILE A 731 18.29 61.66 39.89
N ASP A 732 18.63 62.91 39.61
CA ASP A 732 19.60 63.40 38.64
C ASP A 732 21.06 63.25 39.13
N ALA A 733 21.99 62.85 38.26
CA ALA A 733 23.36 63.40 38.13
C ALA A 733 24.23 62.57 37.15
N THR A 734 24.72 63.23 36.10
CA THR A 734 25.81 62.79 35.20
C THR A 734 27.19 63.14 35.82
N PRO A 735 28.34 62.97 35.12
CA PRO A 735 29.01 61.74 34.63
C PRO A 735 30.49 61.67 35.11
N SER A 736 31.21 60.54 34.96
CA SER A 736 32.63 60.49 34.49
C SER A 736 33.33 59.12 34.65
N LEU A 737 34.05 58.77 33.57
CA LEU A 737 35.39 58.20 33.42
C LEU A 737 35.99 57.16 34.41
N ALA A 738 36.56 56.13 33.76
CA ALA A 738 37.90 55.54 33.96
C ALA A 738 38.07 54.28 34.84
N SER A 739 38.56 53.23 34.14
CA SER A 739 39.58 52.25 34.51
C SER A 739 39.50 51.51 35.86
N ALA A 740 39.29 50.19 35.81
CA ALA A 740 40.31 49.16 36.01
C ALA A 740 39.72 47.78 35.70
#